data_AF-A0AAE1FEV7-F1
#
_entry.id   AF-A0AAE1FEV7-F1
#
_cell.length_a   1.000
_cell.length_b   1.000
_cell.length_c   1.000
_cell.angle_alpha   90.00
_cell.angle_beta   90.00
_cell.angle_gamma   90.00
#
_symmetry.space_group_name_H-M   'P 1'
#
loop_
_entity.id
_entity.type
_entity.pdbx_description
1 polymer ?
#
loop_
_entity_poly.entity_id
_entity_poly.type
_entity_poly.pdbx_seq_one_letter_code
_entity_poly.pdbx_strand_id
1 'polypeptide(L)'
;MASSVSEDEATQQSSVVWSGRRMYCWGSTVHGELGVGAPEVEQLPLPTFMDFTDSWNIVQGQITCSLTTLSSGLSHSLLLSEEGQVYSCGNNELGQLGHSKITRIPEKIDALENYTIAQIAAGDQHSLALTNWGLIYAWGENGYGQLGINSSEEVVSTPHLIKSLARKQVVQVAGGANHTLALTLDGEVYSWGQNNLGQLGMRQQSSQQREPVLVSALLGTPVVLVAAGGHHSAALSQAGFLATWGSNKYGQLGYKTDSDTNCSTAPALVPNLATYSDPVVYVALGESHTAALDAHGKLWTFGHGRYGQLGHGSSDDISVPRTCLDLVGSKVTQAACGRCHTLVFLPSQGQVYAFGQGMSGQLGIKTPHNCNLPQVVVGPWVSPRGISLMQGTSDTVPKIYVQKIFAGGDVSMARVSKQPNTASNFLNTIPCTQPTFIMKERVNEMVSIEDDDMIDDELFTYIETVFGSMSCWNRSFLIGEGADKHSHGLDYRLAEEYTAKLGRVHRESIKEMVYSSVMSVVKQLSTPLLSIESLRCFVLLPLLAYFLDSTNMKDIQLPYAEALLGLEKHKAAVFKLWMKALPLDFTSRLLTIYKSVIIHILNNAQHSQTDVDRRVLLSALKVLNQLHEGNFQQGSRVARLAYEEFYIPEIAEKIDIRSDYLNWINSRIRHVDRSESPISFCEYPFLFDAQAKTLLLRCDATRQMQGAIQEAVINSNPMLWLFDPAQIQFLNINIHRNNIVDDTIQQLLHHGVTDYKRPLKVHFIGEEAEDAGGVRKEFFLLLLREILNPDYGMFTQYPETNNIWFKEGTLEAAATYSLIGIVCGLAIYNFTIINLPFPLALYKKLLGQSVGLDDLADFDPHLTRNLHELLEYEGNDVEEVFCLNFTVTQQFYDVTNSIPLKPGGDDIPVTTQNKQEYVDLLVDYKLTSSIAKQYQAFHDGFYRVCGGGILKLFQPMELMALVTGNENFNWAELEQNTEYKGEYHREHEVIKMFWEVFHGLSTDQKKQFLIFLTGTDRIPILGMKAVKMIIQSTNDDSFLPVAHTCISQLDLPVYSTKEKLRYKLLQAIQQSEGFGLV
;
A
#
# COMPACT_ATOMS: atom_id res chain seq x y z
N MET A 1 88.39 -51.38 7.09
CA MET A 1 87.81 -51.88 5.83
C MET A 1 86.35 -52.13 6.09
N ALA A 2 85.50 -51.46 5.32
CA ALA A 2 84.06 -51.44 5.43
C ALA A 2 83.44 -52.69 4.80
N SER A 3 82.30 -53.15 5.34
CA SER A 3 81.39 -54.08 4.66
C SER A 3 79.96 -53.60 4.89
N SER A 4 79.29 -53.34 3.77
CA SER A 4 77.92 -52.89 3.58
C SER A 4 76.87 -53.95 3.96
N VAL A 5 75.80 -53.51 4.62
CA VAL A 5 74.47 -54.17 4.59
C VAL A 5 73.42 -53.08 4.36
N SER A 6 72.49 -53.39 3.46
CA SER A 6 71.51 -52.54 2.79
C SER A 6 70.29 -52.18 3.65
N GLU A 7 69.72 -51.04 3.31
CA GLU A 7 68.39 -50.53 3.69
C GLU A 7 67.28 -51.51 3.29
N ASP A 8 66.41 -51.88 4.24
CA ASP A 8 64.98 -52.21 4.04
C ASP A 8 64.38 -52.72 5.36
N GLU A 9 64.02 -51.81 6.28
CA GLU A 9 63.17 -52.15 7.44
C GLU A 9 62.53 -50.87 8.06
N ALA A 10 61.63 -50.22 7.32
CA ALA A 10 60.76 -49.16 7.88
C ALA A 10 59.47 -48.92 7.07
N THR A 11 58.75 -49.96 6.66
CA THR A 11 57.38 -49.82 6.11
C THR A 11 56.50 -50.99 6.51
N GLN A 12 55.99 -50.99 7.75
CA GLN A 12 54.76 -51.68 8.11
C GLN A 12 53.96 -50.81 9.08
N GLN A 13 53.34 -49.75 8.56
CA GLN A 13 52.13 -49.19 9.16
C GLN A 13 50.94 -49.79 8.41
N SER A 14 50.10 -50.49 9.16
CA SER A 14 48.85 -51.12 8.74
C SER A 14 48.03 -50.23 7.83
N SER A 15 47.78 -50.70 6.61
CA SER A 15 46.85 -50.11 5.65
C SER A 15 45.40 -50.26 6.14
N VAL A 16 44.94 -49.32 6.96
CA VAL A 16 43.50 -49.13 7.19
C VAL A 16 42.91 -48.55 5.90
N VAL A 17 42.03 -49.34 5.27
CA VAL A 17 41.29 -48.94 4.08
C VAL A 17 40.49 -47.67 4.38
N TRP A 18 40.70 -46.63 3.56
CA TRP A 18 40.14 -45.29 3.73
C TRP A 18 38.63 -45.29 3.38
N SER A 19 37.74 -45.51 4.34
CA SER A 19 36.29 -45.39 4.13
C SER A 19 35.79 -43.98 4.46
N GLY A 20 35.52 -43.17 3.44
CA GLY A 20 34.66 -41.99 3.57
C GLY A 20 35.20 -40.79 4.37
N ARG A 21 34.34 -39.77 4.53
CA ARG A 21 34.58 -38.37 4.96
C ARG A 21 35.38 -38.25 6.28
N ARG A 22 36.22 -37.22 6.42
CA ARG A 22 37.12 -37.00 7.57
C ARG A 22 37.00 -35.59 8.16
N MET A 23 37.42 -35.43 9.42
CA MET A 23 37.43 -34.15 10.13
C MET A 23 38.85 -33.72 10.48
N TYR A 24 39.17 -32.45 10.27
CA TYR A 24 40.39 -31.80 10.75
C TYR A 24 40.03 -30.67 11.70
N CYS A 25 40.79 -30.54 12.78
CA CYS A 25 40.54 -29.57 13.84
C CYS A 25 41.85 -28.92 14.30
N TRP A 26 41.79 -27.68 14.76
CA TRP A 26 42.93 -26.89 15.23
C TRP A 26 42.47 -25.75 16.15
N GLY A 27 43.36 -25.22 16.97
CA GLY A 27 43.04 -24.25 18.02
C GLY A 27 43.40 -24.73 19.43
N SER A 28 42.67 -24.22 20.41
CA SER A 28 42.89 -24.52 21.84
C SER A 28 42.58 -25.99 22.18
N THR A 29 43.43 -26.62 23.00
CA THR A 29 43.22 -27.97 23.55
C THR A 29 43.06 -27.96 25.08
N VAL A 30 43.00 -26.77 25.69
CA VAL A 30 43.15 -26.58 27.14
C VAL A 30 42.13 -27.41 27.93
N HIS A 31 40.86 -27.38 27.53
CA HIS A 31 39.78 -28.13 28.17
C HIS A 31 39.44 -29.44 27.44
N GLY A 32 40.11 -29.73 26.33
CA GLY A 32 39.81 -30.87 25.47
C GLY A 32 38.68 -30.60 24.46
N GLU A 33 38.35 -29.34 24.19
CA GLU A 33 37.28 -28.95 23.27
C GLU A 33 37.48 -29.38 21.81
N LEU A 34 38.69 -29.79 21.42
CA LEU A 34 38.97 -30.35 20.09
C LEU A 34 38.71 -31.85 19.98
N GLY A 35 38.45 -32.57 21.07
CA GLY A 35 38.11 -34.00 21.01
C GLY A 35 39.26 -34.92 20.55
N VAL A 36 40.51 -34.43 20.56
CA VAL A 36 41.70 -35.20 20.12
C VAL A 36 42.38 -35.96 21.27
N GLY A 37 41.73 -36.07 22.43
CA GLY A 37 42.28 -36.76 23.61
C GLY A 37 43.18 -35.86 24.46
N ALA A 38 44.32 -36.39 24.89
CA ALA A 38 45.28 -35.68 25.74
C ALA A 38 46.56 -35.33 24.95
N PRO A 39 46.52 -34.33 24.05
CA PRO A 39 47.73 -33.84 23.41
C PRO A 39 48.66 -33.24 24.47
N GLU A 40 49.97 -33.44 24.34
CA GLU A 40 50.99 -32.85 25.23
C GLU A 40 51.08 -31.31 25.11
N VAL A 41 50.34 -30.72 24.17
CA VAL A 41 50.42 -29.31 23.78
C VAL A 41 49.07 -28.64 24.02
N GLU A 42 49.08 -27.45 24.61
CA GLU A 42 47.90 -26.63 24.92
C GLU A 42 47.24 -25.96 23.71
N GLN A 43 47.86 -26.08 22.54
CA GLN A 43 47.36 -25.56 21.27
C GLN A 43 47.79 -26.42 20.09
N LEU A 44 46.93 -26.51 19.08
CA LEU A 44 47.22 -27.09 17.78
C LEU A 44 47.25 -25.98 16.72
N PRO A 45 48.44 -25.52 16.29
CA PRO A 45 48.56 -24.43 15.31
C PRO A 45 48.27 -24.85 13.87
N LEU A 46 48.13 -26.14 13.59
CA LEU A 46 47.86 -26.68 12.26
C LEU A 46 46.68 -27.65 12.28
N PRO A 47 45.89 -27.72 11.18
CA PRO A 47 44.82 -28.69 11.02
C PRO A 47 45.30 -30.12 11.29
N THR A 48 44.78 -30.72 12.37
CA THR A 48 45.13 -32.06 12.83
C THR A 48 43.95 -32.99 12.62
N PHE A 49 44.22 -34.22 12.15
CA PHE A 49 43.17 -35.20 11.94
C PHE A 49 42.55 -35.60 13.28
N MET A 50 41.22 -35.51 13.37
CA MET A 50 40.48 -36.01 14.53
C MET A 50 40.22 -37.51 14.31
N ASP A 51 40.90 -38.35 15.09
CA ASP A 51 40.72 -39.80 15.03
C ASP A 51 39.48 -40.20 15.85
N PHE A 52 38.35 -40.35 15.14
CA PHE A 52 37.07 -40.69 15.74
C PHE A 52 36.79 -42.19 15.55
N THR A 53 37.33 -43.02 16.44
CA THR A 53 36.98 -44.44 16.53
C THR A 53 36.03 -44.66 17.70
N ASP A 54 34.76 -44.93 17.41
CA ASP A 54 33.80 -45.36 18.44
C ASP A 54 34.32 -46.66 19.09
N SER A 55 34.76 -46.57 20.34
CA SER A 55 35.28 -47.70 21.11
C SER A 55 34.19 -48.75 21.45
N TRP A 56 32.93 -48.50 21.07
CA TRP A 56 31.80 -49.43 21.21
C TRP A 56 31.48 -50.27 19.97
N ASN A 57 32.17 -50.05 18.84
CA ASN A 57 31.82 -50.67 17.56
C ASN A 57 32.93 -51.55 16.96
N ILE A 58 33.77 -52.13 17.83
CA ILE A 58 34.74 -53.17 17.44
C ILE A 58 34.06 -54.55 17.55
N VAL A 59 33.04 -54.81 16.74
CA VAL A 59 32.61 -56.18 16.44
C VAL A 59 32.45 -56.25 14.92
N GLN A 60 33.36 -57.00 14.27
CA GLN A 60 33.43 -57.24 12.81
C GLN A 60 33.96 -56.12 11.88
N GLY A 61 34.91 -55.30 12.34
CA GLY A 61 35.87 -54.65 11.43
C GLY A 61 35.33 -53.65 10.40
N GLN A 62 34.11 -53.12 10.57
CA GLN A 62 33.57 -52.15 9.62
C GLN A 62 32.51 -51.24 10.27
N ILE A 63 32.94 -50.21 11.01
CA ILE A 63 32.06 -49.09 11.40
C ILE A 63 32.86 -47.78 11.31
N THR A 64 32.38 -46.83 10.50
CA THR A 64 32.87 -45.45 10.44
C THR A 64 31.71 -44.51 10.67
N CYS A 65 31.49 -44.08 11.92
CA CYS A 65 30.60 -42.96 12.21
C CYS A 65 31.12 -41.72 11.48
N SER A 66 30.33 -41.18 10.55
CA SER A 66 30.67 -39.97 9.78
C SER A 66 30.01 -38.75 10.42
N LEU A 67 30.78 -37.70 10.69
CA LEU A 67 30.29 -36.46 11.30
C LEU A 67 29.75 -35.47 10.25
N THR A 68 28.62 -34.81 10.55
CA THR A 68 27.95 -33.84 9.68
C THR A 68 28.20 -32.40 10.08
N THR A 69 27.96 -32.09 11.36
CA THR A 69 27.96 -30.73 11.89
C THR A 69 28.60 -30.68 13.26
N LEU A 70 29.00 -29.47 13.63
CA LEU A 70 29.81 -29.15 14.79
C LEU A 70 29.34 -27.81 15.33
N SER A 71 29.27 -27.70 16.65
CA SER A 71 29.05 -26.43 17.33
C SER A 71 29.94 -26.39 18.57
N SER A 72 30.74 -25.33 18.70
CA SER A 72 31.66 -25.17 19.83
C SER A 72 31.25 -23.97 20.66
N GLY A 73 31.10 -24.20 21.97
CA GLY A 73 30.99 -23.14 22.96
C GLY A 73 32.36 -22.57 23.31
N LEU A 74 32.47 -21.95 24.49
CA LEU A 74 33.73 -21.34 24.93
C LEU A 74 34.81 -22.39 25.23
N SER A 75 34.40 -23.51 25.83
CA SER A 75 35.31 -24.54 26.37
C SER A 75 34.82 -25.97 26.14
N HIS A 76 33.80 -26.16 25.28
CA HIS A 76 33.23 -27.46 24.96
C HIS A 76 32.79 -27.50 23.49
N SER A 77 32.69 -28.70 22.93
CA SER A 77 32.21 -28.92 21.57
C SER A 77 31.15 -30.01 21.51
N LEU A 78 30.13 -29.76 20.70
CA LEU A 78 29.11 -30.72 20.29
C LEU A 78 29.38 -31.18 18.86
N LEU A 79 29.20 -32.47 18.62
CA LEU A 79 29.36 -33.11 17.31
C LEU A 79 28.09 -33.86 16.95
N LEU A 80 27.66 -33.73 15.70
CA LEU A 80 26.50 -34.44 15.16
C LEU A 80 26.96 -35.46 14.10
N SER A 81 26.49 -36.70 14.19
CA SER A 81 26.72 -37.73 13.19
C SER A 81 25.77 -37.63 11.99
N GLU A 82 26.04 -38.37 10.91
CA GLU A 82 25.12 -38.54 9.77
C GLU A 82 23.83 -39.27 10.15
N GLU A 83 23.87 -40.05 11.23
CA GLU A 83 22.74 -40.81 11.77
C GLU A 83 21.88 -39.97 12.74
N GLY A 84 22.26 -38.71 13.00
CA GLY A 84 21.54 -37.81 13.90
C GLY A 84 21.84 -38.04 15.39
N GLN A 85 22.95 -38.69 15.72
CA GLN A 85 23.42 -38.88 17.09
C GLN A 85 24.35 -37.75 17.53
N VAL A 86 24.30 -37.38 18.81
CA VAL A 86 25.08 -36.26 19.37
C VAL A 86 26.18 -36.77 20.29
N TYR A 87 27.37 -36.21 20.11
CA TYR A 87 28.53 -36.46 20.95
C TYR A 87 29.05 -35.13 21.52
N SER A 88 29.72 -35.18 22.66
CA SER A 88 30.28 -33.99 23.28
C SER A 88 31.66 -34.25 23.91
N CYS A 89 32.49 -33.21 23.97
CA CYS A 89 33.79 -33.21 24.65
C CYS A 89 34.17 -31.81 25.15
N GLY A 90 35.09 -31.76 26.10
CA GLY A 90 35.64 -30.53 26.66
C GLY A 90 35.34 -30.35 28.15
N ASN A 91 35.13 -29.10 28.57
CA ASN A 91 34.75 -28.75 29.94
C ASN A 91 33.33 -29.25 30.26
N ASN A 92 33.10 -29.70 31.51
CA ASN A 92 31.81 -30.12 32.02
C ASN A 92 31.49 -29.59 33.43
N GLU A 93 32.18 -28.54 33.89
CA GLU A 93 31.97 -27.95 35.23
C GLU A 93 30.54 -27.46 35.47
N LEU A 94 29.82 -27.11 34.41
CA LEU A 94 28.45 -26.61 34.42
C LEU A 94 27.48 -27.57 33.71
N GLY A 95 27.86 -28.85 33.55
CA GLY A 95 27.01 -29.87 32.94
C GLY A 95 26.79 -29.74 31.43
N GLN A 96 27.58 -28.90 30.75
CA GLN A 96 27.43 -28.56 29.33
C GLN A 96 27.67 -29.72 28.35
N LEU A 97 28.21 -30.86 28.81
CA LEU A 97 28.37 -32.06 27.98
C LEU A 97 27.11 -32.95 27.93
N GLY A 98 26.13 -32.73 28.82
CA GLY A 98 24.87 -33.50 28.81
C GLY A 98 25.00 -34.92 29.37
N HIS A 99 26.17 -35.26 29.93
CA HIS A 99 26.45 -36.48 30.68
C HIS A 99 27.38 -36.17 31.85
N SER A 100 27.47 -37.08 32.83
CA SER A 100 28.20 -36.84 34.09
C SER A 100 29.73 -36.89 33.98
N LYS A 101 30.28 -37.37 32.85
CA LYS A 101 31.72 -37.54 32.67
C LYS A 101 32.38 -36.28 32.10
N ILE A 102 33.58 -35.96 32.58
CA ILE A 102 34.49 -35.03 31.90
C ILE A 102 35.28 -35.87 30.89
N THR A 103 35.26 -35.49 29.61
CA THR A 103 35.94 -36.24 28.57
C THR A 103 36.61 -35.33 27.56
N ARG A 104 37.84 -35.69 27.18
CA ARG A 104 38.63 -35.01 26.14
C ARG A 104 38.54 -35.71 24.78
N ILE A 105 37.77 -36.79 24.72
CA ILE A 105 37.44 -37.55 23.51
C ILE A 105 35.92 -37.48 23.40
N PRO A 106 35.33 -37.29 22.21
CA PRO A 106 33.89 -37.12 22.17
C PRO A 106 33.15 -38.39 22.55
N GLU A 107 32.24 -38.26 23.51
CA GLU A 107 31.36 -39.33 23.99
C GLU A 107 29.92 -39.07 23.59
N LYS A 108 29.18 -40.15 23.34
CA LYS A 108 27.76 -40.09 22.96
C LYS A 108 26.92 -39.59 24.13
N ILE A 109 25.93 -38.75 23.84
CA ILE A 109 24.93 -38.31 24.80
C ILE A 109 23.76 -39.30 24.80
N ASP A 110 23.83 -40.32 25.66
CA ASP A 110 22.82 -41.41 25.73
C ASP A 110 21.40 -40.91 25.96
N ALA A 111 21.24 -39.77 26.66
CA ALA A 111 19.93 -39.16 26.90
C ALA A 111 19.18 -38.74 25.62
N LEU A 112 19.88 -38.59 24.48
CA LEU A 112 19.31 -38.24 23.19
C LEU A 112 19.22 -39.43 22.22
N GLU A 113 19.56 -40.64 22.65
CA GLU A 113 19.68 -41.81 21.76
C GLU A 113 18.40 -42.15 20.99
N ASN A 114 17.23 -41.90 21.59
CA ASN A 114 15.92 -42.18 20.99
C ASN A 114 15.42 -41.08 20.04
N TYR A 115 16.21 -40.02 19.81
CA TYR A 115 15.82 -38.89 18.98
C TYR A 115 16.81 -38.69 17.84
N THR A 116 16.28 -38.43 16.64
CA THR A 116 17.10 -38.01 15.50
C THR A 116 17.31 -36.50 15.57
N ILE A 117 18.55 -36.07 15.81
CA ILE A 117 18.90 -34.66 15.92
C ILE A 117 19.20 -34.07 14.54
N ALA A 118 18.54 -32.96 14.22
CA ALA A 118 18.67 -32.22 12.96
C ALA A 118 19.70 -31.08 13.05
N GLN A 119 19.77 -30.40 14.19
CA GLN A 119 20.72 -29.30 14.43
C GLN A 119 21.22 -29.31 15.86
N ILE A 120 22.48 -28.91 16.05
CA ILE A 120 23.09 -28.63 17.36
C ILE A 120 23.53 -27.16 17.41
N ALA A 121 23.49 -26.57 18.60
CA ALA A 121 24.03 -25.24 18.87
C ALA A 121 24.62 -25.19 20.29
N ALA A 122 25.65 -24.38 20.48
CA ALA A 122 26.32 -24.20 21.76
C ALA A 122 26.44 -22.70 22.05
N GLY A 123 26.12 -22.30 23.28
CA GLY A 123 26.54 -21.02 23.84
C GLY A 123 27.87 -21.15 24.57
N ASP A 124 28.21 -20.20 25.44
CA ASP A 124 29.52 -20.26 26.14
C ASP A 124 29.59 -21.50 27.04
N GLN A 125 28.54 -21.75 27.81
CA GLN A 125 28.46 -22.82 28.82
C GLN A 125 27.14 -23.60 28.80
N HIS A 126 26.36 -23.49 27.73
CA HIS A 126 25.14 -24.28 27.53
C HIS A 126 25.09 -24.87 26.12
N SER A 127 24.29 -25.93 25.99
CA SER A 127 24.19 -26.74 24.79
C SER A 127 22.72 -26.97 24.41
N LEU A 128 22.48 -27.07 23.11
CA LEU A 128 21.16 -27.20 22.51
C LEU A 128 21.18 -28.30 21.43
N ALA A 129 20.13 -29.11 21.41
CA ALA A 129 19.85 -30.06 20.32
C ALA A 129 18.41 -29.88 19.83
N LEU A 130 18.26 -29.72 18.51
CA LEU A 130 17.00 -29.63 17.81
C LEU A 130 16.72 -30.95 17.09
N THR A 131 15.59 -31.59 17.41
CA THR A 131 15.17 -32.83 16.74
C THR A 131 14.58 -32.55 15.35
N ASN A 132 14.50 -33.58 14.51
CA ASN A 132 13.80 -33.51 13.21
C ASN A 132 12.29 -33.21 13.33
N TRP A 133 11.69 -33.41 14.51
CA TRP A 133 10.30 -33.08 14.82
C TRP A 133 10.13 -31.64 15.34
N GLY A 134 11.21 -30.86 15.41
CA GLY A 134 11.18 -29.48 15.86
C GLY A 134 11.10 -29.29 17.38
N LEU A 135 11.53 -30.29 18.16
CA LEU A 135 11.64 -30.20 19.62
C LEU A 135 13.06 -29.77 20.02
N ILE A 136 13.17 -28.87 21.01
CA ILE A 136 14.46 -28.40 21.53
C ILE A 136 14.76 -29.04 22.88
N TYR A 137 15.95 -29.63 22.99
CA TYR A 137 16.55 -30.04 24.26
C TYR A 137 17.70 -29.10 24.62
N ALA A 138 17.75 -28.66 25.88
CA ALA A 138 18.77 -27.76 26.40
C ALA A 138 19.39 -28.31 27.70
N TRP A 139 20.69 -28.07 27.90
CA TRP A 139 21.42 -28.43 29.11
C TRP A 139 22.66 -27.54 29.29
N GLY A 140 23.26 -27.58 30.48
CA GLY A 140 24.40 -26.76 30.89
C GLY A 140 24.03 -25.72 31.94
N GLU A 141 24.67 -24.55 31.86
CA GLU A 141 24.40 -23.40 32.73
C GLU A 141 23.01 -22.79 32.47
N ASN A 142 22.34 -22.34 33.53
CA ASN A 142 21.00 -21.74 33.48
C ASN A 142 20.85 -20.49 34.38
N GLY A 143 21.96 -19.88 34.84
CA GLY A 143 21.86 -18.77 35.79
C GLY A 143 21.13 -17.53 35.27
N TYR A 144 21.16 -17.32 33.96
CA TYR A 144 20.38 -16.27 33.28
C TYR A 144 19.08 -16.78 32.64
N GLY A 145 18.76 -18.06 32.81
CA GLY A 145 17.62 -18.68 32.14
C GLY A 145 17.88 -19.13 30.71
N GLN A 146 19.15 -19.21 30.26
CA GLN A 146 19.53 -19.50 28.87
C GLN A 146 19.08 -20.88 28.35
N LEU A 147 18.63 -21.78 29.23
CA LEU A 147 18.02 -23.06 28.85
C LEU A 147 16.53 -22.95 28.51
N GLY A 148 15.83 -21.92 28.96
CA GLY A 148 14.42 -21.68 28.61
C GLY A 148 13.40 -22.64 29.26
N ILE A 149 13.82 -23.41 30.27
CA ILE A 149 13.00 -24.46 30.88
C ILE A 149 12.12 -23.99 32.06
N ASN A 150 12.09 -22.68 32.34
CA ASN A 150 11.42 -22.09 33.51
C ASN A 150 11.80 -22.72 34.86
N SER A 151 13.08 -23.06 35.04
CA SER A 151 13.59 -23.65 36.27
C SER A 151 14.40 -22.63 37.07
N SER A 152 14.35 -22.76 38.39
CA SER A 152 15.27 -22.09 39.32
C SER A 152 16.62 -22.81 39.44
N GLU A 153 16.75 -24.00 38.86
CA GLU A 153 18.04 -24.71 38.82
C GLU A 153 19.04 -23.93 37.98
N GLU A 154 20.21 -23.68 38.56
CA GLU A 154 21.28 -22.89 37.93
C GLU A 154 22.16 -23.73 36.98
N VAL A 155 22.14 -25.06 37.13
CA VAL A 155 22.88 -26.01 36.30
C VAL A 155 22.03 -27.24 36.03
N VAL A 156 21.99 -27.68 34.78
CA VAL A 156 21.22 -28.83 34.34
C VAL A 156 22.14 -29.74 33.52
N SER A 157 22.55 -30.88 34.08
CA SER A 157 23.61 -31.71 33.49
C SER A 157 23.14 -32.73 32.44
N THR A 158 21.83 -32.82 32.19
CA THR A 158 21.25 -33.72 31.19
C THR A 158 20.32 -32.96 30.25
N PRO A 159 20.17 -33.37 28.98
CA PRO A 159 19.26 -32.72 28.04
C PRO A 159 17.81 -32.64 28.55
N HIS A 160 17.25 -31.44 28.63
CA HIS A 160 15.87 -31.18 29.06
C HIS A 160 15.04 -30.54 27.95
N LEU A 161 13.81 -31.04 27.76
CA LEU A 161 12.87 -30.52 26.76
C LEU A 161 12.34 -29.13 27.15
N ILE A 162 12.42 -28.17 26.22
CA ILE A 162 11.79 -26.86 26.35
C ILE A 162 10.28 -26.99 26.03
N LYS A 163 9.48 -27.25 27.06
CA LYS A 163 8.05 -27.55 26.92
C LYS A 163 7.23 -26.41 26.30
N SER A 164 7.61 -25.16 26.54
CA SER A 164 6.91 -23.97 26.03
C SER A 164 6.93 -23.85 24.50
N LEU A 165 7.96 -24.40 23.83
CA LEU A 165 8.09 -24.38 22.37
C LEU A 165 7.68 -25.70 21.70
N ALA A 166 7.29 -26.72 22.46
CA ALA A 166 6.99 -28.05 21.91
C ALA A 166 5.84 -28.07 20.88
N ARG A 167 4.93 -27.08 20.93
CA ARG A 167 3.81 -26.93 19.97
C ARG A 167 4.11 -26.04 18.76
N LYS A 168 5.28 -25.40 18.73
CA LYS A 168 5.62 -24.35 17.75
C LYS A 168 6.51 -24.83 16.60
N GLN A 169 6.89 -26.12 16.58
CA GLN A 169 7.77 -26.77 15.59
C GLN A 169 8.97 -25.90 15.18
N VAL A 170 10.09 -26.05 15.89
CA VAL A 170 11.28 -25.23 15.65
C VAL A 170 12.08 -25.74 14.45
N VAL A 171 12.55 -24.84 13.59
CA VAL A 171 13.38 -25.17 12.42
C VAL A 171 14.84 -24.75 12.56
N GLN A 172 15.15 -23.77 13.42
CA GLN A 172 16.53 -23.39 13.72
C GLN A 172 16.71 -22.96 15.17
N VAL A 173 17.92 -23.18 15.70
CA VAL A 173 18.38 -22.68 17.01
C VAL A 173 19.75 -22.03 16.90
N ALA A 174 20.00 -21.00 17.72
CA ALA A 174 21.31 -20.36 17.84
C ALA A 174 21.61 -20.02 19.30
N GLY A 175 22.82 -20.36 19.76
CA GLY A 175 23.32 -20.04 21.10
C GLY A 175 24.27 -18.85 21.05
N GLY A 176 23.98 -17.81 21.84
CA GLY A 176 24.94 -16.75 22.16
C GLY A 176 25.68 -17.07 23.45
N ALA A 177 26.42 -16.11 24.03
CA ALA A 177 27.18 -16.38 25.25
C ALA A 177 26.28 -16.91 26.37
N ASN A 178 25.22 -16.15 26.69
CA ASN A 178 24.31 -16.40 27.80
C ASN A 178 22.83 -16.26 27.38
N HIS A 179 22.53 -16.40 26.09
CA HIS A 179 21.17 -16.31 25.55
C HIS A 179 20.98 -17.26 24.39
N THR A 180 19.73 -17.54 24.05
CA THR A 180 19.37 -18.47 22.98
C THR A 180 18.30 -17.85 22.11
N LEU A 181 18.36 -18.16 20.81
CA LEU A 181 17.34 -17.84 19.81
C LEU A 181 16.78 -19.13 19.20
N ALA A 182 15.50 -19.10 18.85
CA ALA A 182 14.86 -20.13 18.03
C ALA A 182 14.01 -19.49 16.93
N LEU A 183 14.00 -20.11 15.75
CA LEU A 183 13.12 -19.79 14.62
C LEU A 183 12.15 -20.96 14.44
N THR A 184 10.87 -20.66 14.44
CA THR A 184 9.79 -21.63 14.28
C THR A 184 9.41 -21.83 12.81
N LEU A 185 8.69 -22.92 12.52
CA LEU A 185 8.23 -23.25 11.17
C LEU A 185 7.31 -22.16 10.59
N ASP A 186 6.55 -21.46 11.42
CA ASP A 186 5.71 -20.32 11.04
C ASP A 186 6.48 -18.99 10.91
N GLY A 187 7.81 -18.99 11.10
CA GLY A 187 8.65 -17.81 10.93
C GLY A 187 8.61 -16.82 12.09
N GLU A 188 8.20 -17.26 13.28
CA GLU A 188 8.33 -16.50 14.52
C GLU A 188 9.73 -16.71 15.13
N VAL A 189 10.26 -15.64 15.75
CA VAL A 189 11.56 -15.70 16.43
C VAL A 189 11.34 -15.60 17.93
N TYR A 190 11.85 -16.57 18.66
CA TYR A 190 11.84 -16.61 20.12
C TYR A 190 13.23 -16.38 20.68
N SER A 191 13.32 -15.72 21.84
CA SER A 191 14.58 -15.48 22.54
C SER A 191 14.43 -15.61 24.05
N TRP A 192 15.49 -16.06 24.73
CA TRP A 192 15.54 -16.19 26.19
C TRP A 192 16.98 -16.20 26.72
N GLY A 193 17.15 -16.07 28.03
CA GLY A 193 18.43 -15.93 28.71
C GLY A 193 18.72 -14.50 29.16
N GLN A 194 19.98 -14.09 29.13
CA GLN A 194 20.42 -12.76 29.57
C GLN A 194 19.95 -11.65 28.63
N ASN A 195 19.58 -10.48 29.17
CA ASN A 195 19.11 -9.31 28.40
C ASN A 195 19.69 -7.95 28.86
N ASN A 196 20.76 -7.95 29.66
CA ASN A 196 21.36 -6.71 30.18
C ASN A 196 21.77 -5.70 29.09
N LEU A 197 22.07 -6.19 27.89
CA LEU A 197 22.49 -5.38 26.74
C LEU A 197 21.43 -5.35 25.63
N GLY A 198 20.21 -5.83 25.91
CA GLY A 198 19.11 -5.86 24.95
C GLY A 198 19.16 -7.02 23.94
N GLN A 199 20.02 -8.02 24.12
CA GLN A 199 20.24 -9.12 23.17
C GLN A 199 19.02 -10.03 22.93
N LEU A 200 17.96 -9.91 23.72
CA LEU A 200 16.67 -10.58 23.47
C LEU A 200 15.72 -9.77 22.57
N GLY A 201 16.01 -8.50 22.28
CA GLY A 201 15.22 -7.71 21.32
C GLY A 201 13.83 -7.31 21.80
N MET A 202 13.59 -7.35 23.12
CA MET A 202 12.28 -7.15 23.74
C MET A 202 12.08 -5.77 24.35
N ARG A 203 12.73 -4.72 23.81
CA ARG A 203 12.64 -3.32 24.29
C ARG A 203 12.88 -3.16 25.81
N GLN A 204 13.81 -3.95 26.36
CA GLN A 204 14.24 -3.97 27.77
C GLN A 204 13.12 -4.09 28.83
N GLN A 205 12.22 -5.06 28.67
CA GLN A 205 11.21 -5.38 29.70
C GLN A 205 11.77 -6.07 30.96
N SER A 206 12.94 -6.71 30.88
CA SER A 206 13.59 -7.44 31.98
C SER A 206 15.09 -7.59 31.70
N SER A 207 15.91 -7.81 32.75
CA SER A 207 17.33 -8.12 32.65
C SER A 207 17.61 -9.56 32.19
N GLN A 208 16.64 -10.46 32.32
CA GLN A 208 16.74 -11.86 31.87
C GLN A 208 15.36 -12.49 31.63
N GLN A 209 15.32 -13.60 30.91
CA GLN A 209 14.12 -14.42 30.69
C GLN A 209 14.44 -15.90 30.85
N ARG A 210 13.68 -16.59 31.72
CA ARG A 210 13.83 -18.04 31.98
C ARG A 210 12.95 -18.91 31.09
N GLU A 211 12.09 -18.29 30.29
CA GLU A 211 11.26 -18.94 29.27
C GLU A 211 11.45 -18.24 27.92
N PRO A 212 11.31 -18.97 26.80
CA PRO A 212 11.23 -18.41 25.46
C PRO A 212 10.16 -17.33 25.34
N VAL A 213 10.55 -16.14 24.87
CA VAL A 213 9.63 -15.03 24.60
C VAL A 213 9.71 -14.62 23.13
N LEU A 214 8.55 -14.32 22.55
CA LEU A 214 8.42 -13.87 21.17
C LEU A 214 9.06 -12.49 20.97
N VAL A 215 9.92 -12.38 19.95
CA VAL A 215 10.51 -11.11 19.50
C VAL A 215 9.50 -10.40 18.60
N SER A 216 8.51 -9.74 19.20
CA SER A 216 7.35 -9.16 18.51
C SER A 216 7.69 -8.15 17.42
N ALA A 217 8.85 -7.49 17.49
CA ALA A 217 9.32 -6.57 16.45
C ALA A 217 9.56 -7.26 15.10
N LEU A 218 9.83 -8.57 15.08
CA LEU A 218 10.07 -9.33 13.84
C LEU A 218 8.78 -9.93 13.25
N LEU A 219 7.61 -9.73 13.87
CA LEU A 219 6.36 -10.26 13.35
C LEU A 219 6.09 -9.76 11.91
N GLY A 220 5.77 -10.72 11.03
CA GLY A 220 5.54 -10.49 9.60
C GLY A 220 6.75 -10.10 8.79
N THR A 221 7.96 -10.23 9.35
CA THR A 221 9.19 -10.28 8.55
C THR A 221 9.42 -11.75 8.17
N PRO A 222 9.62 -12.09 6.88
CA PRO A 222 9.85 -13.47 6.46
C PRO A 222 11.28 -13.90 6.83
N VAL A 223 11.56 -14.11 8.11
CA VAL A 223 12.87 -14.50 8.64
C VAL A 223 13.22 -15.91 8.18
N VAL A 224 14.44 -16.12 7.68
CA VAL A 224 14.92 -17.41 7.17
C VAL A 224 16.15 -17.93 7.90
N LEU A 225 16.81 -17.08 8.69
CA LEU A 225 17.99 -17.44 9.45
C LEU A 225 18.11 -16.59 10.71
N VAL A 226 18.44 -17.24 11.82
CA VAL A 226 18.80 -16.58 13.09
C VAL A 226 20.24 -16.90 13.46
N ALA A 227 20.93 -15.93 14.03
CA ALA A 227 22.30 -16.10 14.53
C ALA A 227 22.44 -15.39 15.88
N ALA A 228 23.26 -15.95 16.76
CA ALA A 228 23.60 -15.36 18.05
C ALA A 228 25.12 -15.27 18.19
N GLY A 229 25.61 -14.10 18.62
CA GLY A 229 27.01 -13.88 18.98
C GLY A 229 27.17 -13.77 20.50
N GLY A 230 28.27 -13.18 20.97
CA GLY A 230 28.52 -13.04 22.41
C GLY A 230 27.38 -12.32 23.14
N HIS A 231 27.15 -11.05 22.81
CA HIS A 231 26.08 -10.24 23.43
C HIS A 231 25.18 -9.53 22.41
N HIS A 232 25.05 -10.08 21.21
CA HIS A 232 24.21 -9.55 20.15
C HIS A 232 23.58 -10.69 19.36
N SER A 233 22.53 -10.35 18.63
CA SER A 233 21.66 -11.27 17.92
C SER A 233 21.37 -10.72 16.54
N ALA A 234 21.11 -11.62 15.58
CA ALA A 234 20.74 -11.25 14.23
C ALA A 234 19.63 -12.14 13.68
N ALA A 235 18.81 -11.57 12.82
CA ALA A 235 17.81 -12.26 12.01
C ALA A 235 17.93 -11.78 10.56
N LEU A 236 17.88 -12.72 9.62
CA LEU A 236 17.98 -12.45 8.18
C LEU A 236 16.62 -12.75 7.52
N SER A 237 16.10 -11.80 6.74
CA SER A 237 14.88 -12.00 5.96
C SER A 237 15.14 -12.71 4.63
N GLN A 238 14.11 -13.31 4.05
CA GLN A 238 14.15 -13.98 2.75
C GLN A 238 14.62 -13.06 1.61
N ALA A 239 14.36 -11.75 1.71
CA ALA A 239 14.81 -10.75 0.74
C ALA A 239 16.22 -10.22 1.00
N GLY A 240 16.91 -10.73 2.04
CA GLY A 240 18.29 -10.41 2.37
C GLY A 240 18.45 -9.19 3.28
N PHE A 241 17.39 -8.73 3.95
CA PHE A 241 17.51 -7.70 4.97
C PHE A 241 18.01 -8.30 6.29
N LEU A 242 19.13 -7.77 6.77
CA LEU A 242 19.70 -8.15 8.06
C LEU A 242 19.19 -7.23 9.16
N ALA A 243 18.57 -7.80 10.19
CA ALA A 243 18.23 -7.12 11.44
C ALA A 243 19.19 -7.56 12.54
N THR A 244 19.75 -6.61 13.30
CA THR A 244 20.66 -6.90 14.43
C THR A 244 20.24 -6.12 15.68
N TRP A 245 20.50 -6.69 16.86
CA TRP A 245 20.23 -6.06 18.16
C TRP A 245 21.13 -6.59 19.28
N GLY A 246 21.14 -5.92 20.43
CA GLY A 246 22.01 -6.23 21.57
C GLY A 246 23.15 -5.22 21.75
N SER A 247 24.32 -5.69 22.16
CA SER A 247 25.50 -4.86 22.37
C SER A 247 26.02 -4.25 21.06
N ASN A 248 26.38 -2.97 21.10
CA ASN A 248 26.99 -2.23 19.99
C ASN A 248 28.27 -1.49 20.40
N LYS A 249 28.94 -1.95 21.47
CA LYS A 249 30.12 -1.28 22.03
C LYS A 249 31.25 -1.04 21.01
N TYR A 250 31.38 -1.94 20.03
CA TYR A 250 32.42 -1.91 19.01
C TYR A 250 31.83 -1.79 17.60
N GLY A 251 30.55 -1.46 17.47
CA GLY A 251 29.88 -1.35 16.17
C GLY A 251 29.42 -2.67 15.55
N GLN A 252 29.34 -3.75 16.35
CA GLN A 252 28.97 -5.09 15.86
C GLN A 252 27.52 -5.22 15.38
N LEU A 253 26.69 -4.18 15.56
CA LEU A 253 25.35 -4.16 14.96
C LEU A 253 25.37 -3.62 13.52
N GLY A 254 26.44 -2.94 13.09
CA GLY A 254 26.55 -2.38 11.75
C GLY A 254 25.82 -1.04 11.55
N TYR A 255 25.36 -0.43 12.65
CA TYR A 255 24.80 0.92 12.67
C TYR A 255 25.15 1.63 13.96
N LYS A 256 24.99 2.96 13.99
CA LYS A 256 25.13 3.75 15.21
C LYS A 256 23.85 3.72 16.02
N THR A 257 23.97 3.53 17.32
CA THR A 257 22.86 3.57 18.27
C THR A 257 22.81 4.96 18.93
N ASP A 258 21.61 5.52 19.08
CA ASP A 258 21.41 6.82 19.75
C ASP A 258 21.48 6.74 21.29
N SER A 259 21.70 5.55 21.85
CA SER A 259 21.74 5.30 23.30
C SER A 259 23.13 5.53 23.90
N ASP A 260 23.19 6.20 25.05
CA ASP A 260 24.42 6.39 25.84
C ASP A 260 25.10 5.05 26.21
N THR A 261 24.33 3.96 26.25
CA THR A 261 24.77 2.60 26.59
C THR A 261 25.39 1.82 25.43
N ASN A 262 25.42 2.37 24.20
CA ASN A 262 25.89 1.69 22.99
C ASN A 262 25.26 0.30 22.84
N CYS A 263 23.94 0.20 22.97
CA CYS A 263 23.19 -1.03 22.75
C CYS A 263 21.83 -0.76 22.11
N SER A 264 21.32 -1.75 21.38
CA SER A 264 19.99 -1.73 20.79
C SER A 264 19.11 -2.75 21.47
N THR A 265 17.98 -2.30 22.02
CA THR A 265 17.07 -3.13 22.82
C THR A 265 15.98 -3.80 21.98
N ALA A 266 15.90 -3.45 20.69
CA ALA A 266 14.97 -4.02 19.72
C ALA A 266 15.72 -4.30 18.40
N PRO A 267 15.26 -5.29 17.62
CA PRO A 267 15.73 -5.49 16.26
C PRO A 267 15.68 -4.20 15.45
N ALA A 268 16.76 -3.86 14.77
CA ALA A 268 16.80 -2.78 13.77
C ALA A 268 17.55 -3.25 12.53
N LEU A 269 17.15 -2.73 11.37
CA LEU A 269 17.75 -3.09 10.08
C LEU A 269 19.15 -2.48 9.96
N VAL A 270 20.11 -3.28 9.48
CA VAL A 270 21.46 -2.81 9.17
C VAL A 270 21.41 -1.99 7.87
N PRO A 271 21.67 -0.68 7.91
CA PRO A 271 21.59 0.17 6.73
C PRO A 271 22.77 -0.12 5.79
N ASN A 272 22.55 0.06 4.49
CA ASN A 272 23.58 -0.07 3.44
C ASN A 272 24.25 -1.47 3.37
N LEU A 273 23.65 -2.48 4.00
CA LEU A 273 24.04 -3.87 3.89
C LEU A 273 22.97 -4.59 3.08
N ALA A 274 23.38 -5.16 1.94
CA ALA A 274 22.50 -5.67 0.89
C ALA A 274 21.72 -4.58 0.13
N THR A 275 21.85 -4.62 -1.19
CA THR A 275 20.88 -4.01 -2.12
C THR A 275 20.06 -5.14 -2.74
N TYR A 276 18.90 -4.89 -3.36
CA TYR A 276 18.12 -5.97 -3.99
C TYR A 276 18.91 -6.76 -5.05
N SER A 277 19.88 -6.11 -5.71
CA SER A 277 20.79 -6.78 -6.64
C SER A 277 21.79 -7.69 -5.94
N ASP A 278 22.12 -7.43 -4.67
CA ASP A 278 23.14 -8.11 -3.88
C ASP A 278 22.60 -8.50 -2.48
N PRO A 279 21.57 -9.37 -2.37
CA PRO A 279 20.94 -9.70 -1.09
C PRO A 279 21.90 -10.49 -0.19
N VAL A 280 21.86 -10.24 1.12
CA VAL A 280 22.57 -11.06 2.11
C VAL A 280 21.87 -12.41 2.20
N VAL A 281 22.63 -13.49 2.17
CA VAL A 281 22.11 -14.87 2.18
C VAL A 281 22.57 -15.65 3.40
N TYR A 282 23.63 -15.19 4.07
CA TYR A 282 24.16 -15.85 5.25
C TYR A 282 24.83 -14.84 6.20
N VAL A 283 24.73 -15.09 7.51
CA VAL A 283 25.40 -14.30 8.54
C VAL A 283 25.98 -15.23 9.61
N ALA A 284 27.17 -14.89 10.09
CA ALA A 284 27.84 -15.51 11.22
C ALA A 284 28.26 -14.43 12.23
N LEU A 285 28.10 -14.72 13.51
CA LEU A 285 28.40 -13.80 14.61
C LEU A 285 29.50 -14.39 15.48
N GLY A 286 30.48 -13.57 15.86
CA GLY A 286 31.47 -13.92 16.88
C GLY A 286 31.15 -13.29 18.23
N GLU A 287 32.15 -13.16 19.12
CA GLU A 287 31.94 -12.57 20.46
C GLU A 287 31.50 -11.09 20.36
N SER A 288 32.14 -10.34 19.46
CA SER A 288 31.93 -8.89 19.29
C SER A 288 32.10 -8.43 17.84
N HIS A 289 31.86 -9.29 16.86
CA HIS A 289 31.91 -8.95 15.43
C HIS A 289 30.88 -9.76 14.63
N THR A 290 30.56 -9.27 13.44
CA THR A 290 29.61 -9.88 12.51
C THR A 290 30.23 -10.02 11.14
N ALA A 291 30.01 -11.16 10.50
CA ALA A 291 30.37 -11.44 9.12
C ALA A 291 29.09 -11.81 8.33
N ALA A 292 28.83 -11.12 7.23
CA ALA A 292 27.70 -11.37 6.34
C ALA A 292 28.19 -11.69 4.92
N LEU A 293 27.53 -12.65 4.27
CA LEU A 293 27.78 -13.04 2.88
C LEU A 293 26.58 -12.66 2.01
N ASP A 294 26.85 -11.98 0.89
CA ASP A 294 25.83 -11.74 -0.13
C ASP A 294 25.75 -12.85 -1.19
N ALA A 295 24.69 -12.82 -1.99
CA ALA A 295 24.41 -13.81 -3.04
C ALA A 295 25.53 -13.94 -4.10
N HIS A 296 26.36 -12.90 -4.27
CA HIS A 296 27.50 -12.91 -5.19
C HIS A 296 28.78 -13.46 -4.55
N GLY A 297 28.74 -13.74 -3.24
CA GLY A 297 29.85 -14.27 -2.47
C GLY A 297 30.83 -13.21 -1.99
N LYS A 298 30.40 -11.95 -1.86
CA LYS A 298 31.17 -10.90 -1.20
C LYS A 298 31.04 -11.04 0.32
N LEU A 299 32.15 -10.84 1.01
CA LEU A 299 32.20 -10.86 2.48
C LEU A 299 32.16 -9.43 3.03
N TRP A 300 31.19 -9.20 3.91
CA TRP A 300 31.01 -7.98 4.68
C TRP A 300 31.32 -8.25 6.15
N THR A 301 32.15 -7.42 6.77
CA THR A 301 32.61 -7.57 8.15
C THR A 301 32.53 -6.25 8.90
N PHE A 302 32.09 -6.30 10.16
CA PHE A 302 31.98 -5.14 11.05
C PHE A 302 31.97 -5.56 12.54
N GLY A 303 32.24 -4.61 13.43
CA GLY A 303 32.38 -4.80 14.86
C GLY A 303 33.81 -4.57 15.36
N HIS A 304 34.21 -5.34 16.38
CA HIS A 304 35.51 -5.22 17.03
C HIS A 304 36.63 -5.68 16.08
N GLY A 305 37.67 -4.85 15.93
CA GLY A 305 38.79 -5.11 15.02
C GLY A 305 40.12 -5.43 15.70
N ARG A 306 40.22 -5.30 17.02
CA ARG A 306 41.49 -5.31 17.77
C ARG A 306 42.45 -6.47 17.43
N TYR A 307 41.92 -7.66 17.17
CA TYR A 307 42.73 -8.85 16.87
C TYR A 307 42.85 -9.14 15.37
N GLY A 308 42.23 -8.31 14.51
CA GLY A 308 42.24 -8.50 13.06
C GLY A 308 41.08 -9.33 12.52
N GLN A 309 40.06 -9.64 13.35
CA GLN A 309 38.94 -10.53 13.01
C GLN A 309 38.01 -9.99 11.93
N LEU A 310 38.26 -8.79 11.41
CA LEU A 310 37.51 -8.19 10.30
C LEU A 310 38.25 -8.31 8.96
N GLY A 311 39.54 -8.66 8.94
CA GLY A 311 40.27 -8.93 7.69
C GLY A 311 40.51 -7.70 6.81
N HIS A 312 40.57 -6.49 7.37
CA HIS A 312 40.77 -5.23 6.61
C HIS A 312 42.19 -4.66 6.68
N GLY A 313 43.16 -5.38 7.24
CA GLY A 313 44.53 -4.92 7.40
C GLY A 313 44.73 -3.88 8.51
N SER A 314 43.73 -3.65 9.34
CA SER A 314 43.79 -2.78 10.52
C SER A 314 43.25 -3.50 11.75
N SER A 315 43.60 -2.96 12.93
CA SER A 315 43.05 -3.33 14.23
C SER A 315 41.90 -2.42 14.68
N ASP A 316 41.44 -1.51 13.80
CA ASP A 316 40.36 -0.57 14.10
C ASP A 316 38.99 -1.23 14.09
N ASP A 317 38.11 -0.75 14.97
CA ASP A 317 36.70 -1.13 15.00
C ASP A 317 35.94 -0.53 13.81
N ILE A 318 35.01 -1.29 13.26
CA ILE A 318 34.21 -0.88 12.09
C ILE A 318 32.74 -0.91 12.46
N SER A 319 32.11 0.27 12.54
CA SER A 319 30.71 0.41 12.92
C SER A 319 29.72 0.40 11.77
N VAL A 320 30.21 0.48 10.53
CA VAL A 320 29.39 0.41 9.31
C VAL A 320 29.94 -0.73 8.45
N PRO A 321 29.10 -1.65 7.95
CA PRO A 321 29.54 -2.82 7.20
C PRO A 321 30.50 -2.46 6.08
N ARG A 322 31.65 -3.15 6.03
CA ARG A 322 32.70 -2.96 5.04
C ARG A 322 33.05 -4.27 4.38
N THR A 323 33.40 -4.22 3.10
CA THR A 323 33.78 -5.41 2.33
C THR A 323 35.25 -5.74 2.55
N CYS A 324 35.57 -7.02 2.74
CA CYS A 324 36.96 -7.48 2.83
C CYS A 324 37.63 -7.39 1.45
N LEU A 325 38.50 -6.39 1.25
CA LEU A 325 39.06 -6.04 -0.07
C LEU A 325 39.94 -7.15 -0.66
N ASP A 326 40.69 -7.87 0.18
CA ASP A 326 41.59 -8.94 -0.26
C ASP A 326 40.86 -10.15 -0.86
N LEU A 327 39.58 -10.30 -0.57
CA LEU A 327 38.75 -11.37 -1.10
C LEU A 327 37.86 -10.91 -2.26
N VAL A 328 37.91 -9.62 -2.62
CA VAL A 328 37.13 -9.07 -3.75
C VAL A 328 37.61 -9.70 -5.06
N GLY A 329 36.66 -10.12 -5.89
CA GLY A 329 36.92 -10.85 -7.13
C GLY A 329 36.99 -12.37 -6.97
N SER A 330 36.98 -12.88 -5.74
CA SER A 330 36.80 -14.30 -5.44
C SER A 330 35.42 -14.57 -4.85
N LYS A 331 34.79 -15.68 -5.23
CA LYS A 331 33.47 -16.07 -4.71
C LYS A 331 33.62 -16.83 -3.39
N VAL A 332 33.32 -16.18 -2.28
CA VAL A 332 33.24 -16.81 -0.95
C VAL A 332 31.90 -17.53 -0.83
N THR A 333 31.90 -18.79 -0.38
CA THR A 333 30.65 -19.58 -0.24
C THR A 333 30.35 -20.03 1.18
N GLN A 334 31.30 -19.89 2.10
CA GLN A 334 31.11 -20.18 3.53
C GLN A 334 31.92 -19.18 4.35
N ALA A 335 31.34 -18.74 5.46
CA ALA A 335 32.00 -17.97 6.50
C ALA A 335 31.62 -18.56 7.85
N ALA A 336 32.54 -18.59 8.80
CA ALA A 336 32.30 -19.02 10.17
C ALA A 336 33.08 -18.13 11.14
N CYS A 337 32.43 -17.70 12.21
CA CYS A 337 33.05 -16.84 13.22
C CYS A 337 33.28 -17.65 14.49
N GLY A 338 34.51 -17.61 15.00
CA GLY A 338 34.79 -18.02 16.38
C GLY A 338 34.65 -16.84 17.33
N ARG A 339 35.26 -16.94 18.50
CA ARG A 339 35.27 -15.89 19.52
C ARG A 339 35.83 -14.58 18.96
N CYS A 340 37.07 -14.64 18.49
CA CYS A 340 37.86 -13.49 18.02
C CYS A 340 38.55 -13.74 16.67
N HIS A 341 38.01 -14.63 15.84
CA HIS A 341 38.53 -14.93 14.50
C HIS A 341 37.43 -15.30 13.51
N THR A 342 37.73 -15.21 12.22
CA THR A 342 36.82 -15.58 11.13
C THR A 342 37.52 -16.52 10.17
N LEU A 343 36.80 -17.56 9.74
CA LEU A 343 37.18 -18.48 8.67
C LEU A 343 36.31 -18.25 7.45
N VAL A 344 36.89 -18.36 6.26
CA VAL A 344 36.16 -18.27 4.99
C VAL A 344 36.64 -19.32 4.00
N PHE A 345 35.74 -19.83 3.17
CA PHE A 345 36.05 -20.85 2.16
C PHE A 345 35.80 -20.35 0.73
N LEU A 346 36.80 -20.57 -0.13
CA LEU A 346 36.78 -20.21 -1.55
C LEU A 346 36.84 -21.49 -2.40
N PRO A 347 35.71 -21.96 -2.97
CA PRO A 347 35.67 -23.21 -3.74
C PRO A 347 36.52 -23.19 -5.02
N SER A 348 36.60 -22.04 -5.70
CA SER A 348 37.39 -21.89 -6.93
C SER A 348 38.88 -22.18 -6.73
N GLN A 349 39.37 -21.91 -5.52
CA GLN A 349 40.74 -22.16 -5.10
C GLN A 349 40.85 -23.42 -4.23
N GLY A 350 39.76 -23.98 -3.72
CA GLY A 350 39.78 -25.07 -2.73
C GLY A 350 40.50 -24.70 -1.43
N GLN A 351 40.54 -23.40 -1.11
CA GLN A 351 41.31 -22.85 0.01
C GLN A 351 40.40 -22.34 1.11
N VAL A 352 40.86 -22.51 2.36
CA VAL A 352 40.28 -21.90 3.55
C VAL A 352 41.20 -20.75 3.96
N TYR A 353 40.63 -19.59 4.21
CA TYR A 353 41.35 -18.45 4.77
C TYR A 353 40.89 -18.20 6.20
N ALA A 354 41.81 -17.71 7.05
CA ALA A 354 41.56 -17.36 8.44
C ALA A 354 42.19 -16.00 8.77
N PHE A 355 41.54 -15.22 9.62
CA PHE A 355 42.06 -13.95 10.15
C PHE A 355 41.46 -13.65 11.52
N GLY A 356 42.15 -12.85 12.33
CA GLY A 356 41.82 -12.55 13.72
C GLY A 356 42.85 -13.03 14.72
N GLN A 357 42.39 -13.40 15.91
CA GLN A 357 43.22 -13.91 16.98
C GLN A 357 43.82 -15.28 16.60
N GLY A 358 45.13 -15.45 16.79
CA GLY A 358 45.83 -16.70 16.44
C GLY A 358 46.72 -17.28 17.55
N MET A 359 46.65 -16.72 18.75
CA MET A 359 47.51 -17.10 19.88
C MET A 359 47.23 -18.52 20.42
N SER A 360 46.05 -19.08 20.15
CA SER A 360 45.65 -20.44 20.52
C SER A 360 45.79 -21.41 19.34
N GLY A 361 46.38 -20.98 18.22
CA GLY A 361 46.51 -21.77 17.00
C GLY A 361 45.26 -21.81 16.12
N GLN A 362 44.16 -21.11 16.47
CA GLN A 362 42.85 -21.20 15.82
C GLN A 362 42.81 -20.71 14.36
N LEU A 363 43.85 -20.01 13.89
CA LEU A 363 43.98 -19.61 12.49
C LEU A 363 44.55 -20.73 11.61
N GLY A 364 45.13 -21.80 12.17
CA GLY A 364 45.66 -22.92 11.39
C GLY A 364 46.88 -22.53 10.54
N ILE A 365 47.65 -21.56 11.02
CA ILE A 365 48.89 -21.08 10.42
C ILE A 365 50.07 -21.56 11.26
N LYS A 366 51.17 -21.99 10.62
CA LYS A 366 52.34 -22.63 11.26
C LYS A 366 52.85 -21.92 12.52
N THR A 367 52.76 -20.60 12.54
CA THR A 367 53.21 -19.75 13.65
C THR A 367 52.01 -19.05 14.29
N PRO A 368 51.69 -19.30 15.57
CA PRO A 368 50.56 -18.66 16.24
C PRO A 368 50.82 -17.16 16.44
N HIS A 369 50.08 -16.32 15.72
CA HIS A 369 50.06 -14.86 15.86
C HIS A 369 48.75 -14.31 15.30
N ASN A 370 48.41 -13.08 15.66
CA ASN A 370 47.21 -12.43 15.13
C ASN A 370 47.43 -11.99 13.68
N CYS A 371 46.41 -12.13 12.85
CA CYS A 371 46.45 -11.72 11.45
C CYS A 371 45.27 -10.78 11.14
N ASN A 372 45.58 -9.59 10.65
CA ASN A 372 44.60 -8.58 10.24
C ASN A 372 44.20 -8.67 8.76
N LEU A 373 44.87 -9.51 7.99
CA LEU A 373 44.53 -9.85 6.60
C LEU A 373 44.26 -11.35 6.49
N PRO A 374 43.37 -11.78 5.58
CA PRO A 374 43.09 -13.19 5.35
C PRO A 374 44.36 -14.00 5.03
N GLN A 375 44.64 -15.03 5.83
CA GLN A 375 45.77 -15.96 5.64
C GLN A 375 45.28 -17.35 5.25
N VAL A 376 46.01 -18.02 4.36
CA VAL A 376 45.68 -19.39 3.94
C VAL A 376 45.92 -20.37 5.11
N VAL A 377 44.89 -21.14 5.46
CA VAL A 377 44.98 -22.24 6.43
C VAL A 377 45.81 -23.38 5.84
N VAL A 378 46.90 -23.76 6.52
CA VAL A 378 47.85 -24.76 6.03
C VAL A 378 47.40 -26.17 6.41
N GLY A 379 46.33 -26.64 5.77
CA GLY A 379 45.79 -27.99 5.93
C GLY A 379 46.21 -28.96 4.81
N PRO A 380 45.79 -30.24 4.88
CA PRO A 380 46.12 -31.26 3.88
C PRO A 380 45.47 -31.02 2.49
N TRP A 381 44.63 -30.00 2.33
CA TRP A 381 44.05 -29.53 1.06
C TRP A 381 44.94 -28.50 0.33
N VAL A 382 46.00 -27.99 0.98
CA VAL A 382 47.00 -27.10 0.39
C VAL A 382 48.41 -27.67 0.54
N SER A 383 49.31 -27.30 -0.37
CA SER A 383 50.73 -27.64 -0.25
C SER A 383 51.37 -26.97 0.98
N PRO A 384 52.52 -27.44 1.47
CA PRO A 384 53.26 -26.79 2.57
C PRO A 384 53.67 -25.34 2.31
N ARG A 385 53.57 -24.87 1.05
CA ARG A 385 53.78 -23.49 0.58
C ARG A 385 52.48 -22.68 0.42
N GLY A 386 51.32 -23.24 0.78
CA GLY A 386 50.01 -22.58 0.70
C GLY A 386 49.32 -22.67 -0.67
N ILE A 387 49.94 -23.29 -1.68
CA ILE A 387 49.35 -23.46 -3.02
C ILE A 387 48.28 -24.55 -2.98
N SER A 388 47.11 -24.30 -3.60
CA SER A 388 46.02 -25.26 -3.71
C SER A 388 46.45 -26.59 -4.36
N LEU A 389 46.06 -27.72 -3.76
CA LEU A 389 46.30 -29.05 -4.33
C LEU A 389 45.24 -29.46 -5.37
N MET A 390 44.20 -28.64 -5.59
CA MET A 390 43.16 -28.87 -6.60
C MET A 390 43.70 -28.75 -8.03
N GLN A 391 44.66 -27.86 -8.26
CA GLN A 391 45.15 -27.46 -9.58
C GLN A 391 46.49 -28.12 -9.97
N GLY A 392 47.05 -29.00 -9.13
CA GLY A 392 48.32 -29.68 -9.38
C GLY A 392 48.20 -30.89 -10.32
N THR A 393 49.17 -31.04 -11.23
CA THR A 393 49.29 -32.09 -12.26
C THR A 393 49.91 -33.42 -11.76
N SER A 394 50.18 -33.53 -10.46
CA SER A 394 50.84 -34.70 -9.86
C SER A 394 49.83 -35.67 -9.26
N ASP A 395 49.52 -36.77 -9.96
CA ASP A 395 48.60 -37.84 -9.54
C ASP A 395 49.08 -38.66 -8.32
N THR A 396 50.27 -38.38 -7.78
CA THR A 396 50.88 -39.13 -6.67
C THR A 396 50.42 -38.69 -5.28
N VAL A 397 49.76 -37.54 -5.13
CA VAL A 397 49.27 -37.04 -3.82
C VAL A 397 47.74 -37.17 -3.75
N PRO A 398 47.18 -37.85 -2.74
CA PRO A 398 45.73 -37.98 -2.62
C PRO A 398 45.07 -36.61 -2.41
N LYS A 399 44.21 -36.20 -3.35
CA LYS A 399 43.47 -34.93 -3.30
C LYS A 399 42.40 -34.96 -2.20
N ILE A 400 42.39 -33.94 -1.36
CA ILE A 400 41.44 -33.75 -0.25
C ILE A 400 40.65 -32.47 -0.51
N TYR A 401 39.33 -32.59 -0.49
CA TYR A 401 38.39 -31.52 -0.81
C TYR A 401 37.69 -31.05 0.47
N VAL A 402 37.77 -29.76 0.78
CA VAL A 402 37.03 -29.15 1.90
C VAL A 402 35.54 -29.12 1.55
N GLN A 403 34.72 -29.60 2.47
CA GLN A 403 33.26 -29.69 2.33
C GLN A 403 32.55 -28.63 3.16
N LYS A 404 32.95 -28.46 4.43
CA LYS A 404 32.33 -27.49 5.35
C LYS A 404 33.34 -26.99 6.39
N ILE A 405 33.31 -25.69 6.69
CA ILE A 405 34.12 -25.05 7.75
C ILE A 405 33.27 -24.72 8.98
N PHE A 406 33.90 -24.74 10.15
CA PHE A 406 33.29 -24.42 11.44
C PHE A 406 34.27 -23.62 12.30
N ALA A 407 33.75 -22.70 13.09
CA ALA A 407 34.49 -21.95 14.10
C ALA A 407 33.57 -21.71 15.29
N GLY A 408 34.14 -21.72 16.49
CA GLY A 408 33.45 -21.46 17.76
C GLY A 408 34.48 -21.41 18.88
N GLY A 409 34.25 -20.61 19.93
CA GLY A 409 35.28 -20.36 20.95
C GLY A 409 36.64 -20.01 20.34
N ASP A 410 37.70 -20.63 20.84
CA ASP A 410 39.06 -20.55 20.28
C ASP A 410 39.43 -21.81 19.45
N VAL A 411 38.45 -22.42 18.79
CA VAL A 411 38.64 -23.60 17.93
C VAL A 411 38.11 -23.40 16.51
N SER A 412 38.71 -24.16 15.59
CA SER A 412 38.41 -24.15 14.17
C SER A 412 38.45 -25.56 13.62
N MET A 413 37.52 -25.88 12.72
CA MET A 413 37.42 -27.22 12.14
C MET A 413 37.02 -27.19 10.67
N ALA A 414 37.40 -28.23 9.94
CA ALA A 414 37.03 -28.44 8.55
C ALA A 414 36.70 -29.91 8.28
N ARG A 415 35.51 -30.13 7.72
CA ARG A 415 35.11 -31.43 7.18
C ARG A 415 35.62 -31.57 5.76
N VAL A 416 36.22 -32.71 5.44
CA VAL A 416 36.83 -32.97 4.14
C VAL A 416 36.42 -34.33 3.54
N SER A 417 36.55 -34.45 2.22
CA SER A 417 36.27 -35.66 1.45
C SER A 417 37.41 -35.96 0.46
N LYS A 418 37.58 -37.23 0.07
CA LYS A 418 38.44 -37.62 -1.07
C LYS A 418 37.76 -37.46 -2.41
N GLN A 419 36.43 -37.50 -2.43
CA GLN A 419 35.66 -37.30 -3.65
C GLN A 419 35.43 -35.79 -3.86
N PRO A 420 35.50 -35.31 -5.12
CA PRO A 420 35.06 -33.98 -5.49
C PRO A 420 33.53 -33.91 -5.39
N ASN A 421 33.01 -33.92 -4.17
CA ASN A 421 31.61 -33.63 -3.91
C ASN A 421 31.41 -32.12 -3.82
N THR A 422 30.23 -31.65 -4.23
CA THR A 422 29.81 -30.26 -4.11
C THR A 422 29.89 -29.83 -2.65
N ALA A 423 30.86 -28.98 -2.32
CA ALA A 423 30.99 -28.40 -0.98
C ALA A 423 29.69 -27.68 -0.61
N SER A 424 29.33 -27.67 0.67
CA SER A 424 28.10 -26.99 1.11
C SER A 424 28.18 -25.52 0.73
N ASN A 425 27.24 -25.03 -0.06
CA ASN A 425 27.18 -23.64 -0.43
C ASN A 425 26.21 -22.94 0.52
N PHE A 426 26.69 -22.10 1.44
CA PHE A 426 25.80 -21.35 2.35
C PHE A 426 24.99 -20.28 1.61
N LEU A 427 25.30 -20.04 0.33
CA LEU A 427 24.46 -19.25 -0.57
C LEU A 427 23.17 -20.00 -0.99
N ASN A 428 23.11 -21.31 -0.77
CA ASN A 428 21.92 -22.11 -1.06
C ASN A 428 21.19 -22.43 0.26
N THR A 429 19.91 -22.10 0.33
CA THR A 429 19.05 -22.44 1.47
C THR A 429 18.83 -23.95 1.55
N ILE A 430 18.92 -24.51 2.77
CA ILE A 430 18.60 -25.93 3.02
C ILE A 430 17.10 -26.01 3.31
N PRO A 431 16.29 -26.74 2.52
CA PRO A 431 14.83 -26.71 2.65
C PRO A 431 14.31 -27.06 4.06
N CYS A 432 14.92 -28.02 4.75
CA CYS A 432 14.46 -28.48 6.08
C CYS A 432 14.76 -27.51 7.23
N THR A 433 15.50 -26.43 7.00
CA THR A 433 15.75 -25.38 8.00
C THR A 433 14.95 -24.11 7.72
N GLN A 434 14.06 -24.14 6.74
CA GLN A 434 13.29 -22.98 6.32
C GLN A 434 11.90 -23.00 6.95
N PRO A 435 11.36 -21.82 7.32
CA PRO A 435 9.94 -21.71 7.62
C PRO A 435 9.06 -22.18 6.45
N THR A 436 7.81 -22.50 6.73
CA THR A 436 6.84 -22.88 5.70
C THR A 436 6.22 -21.64 5.02
N PHE A 437 5.37 -21.88 4.04
CA PHE A 437 4.60 -20.88 3.29
C PHE A 437 3.36 -21.54 2.69
N ILE A 438 2.47 -20.77 2.07
CA ILE A 438 1.26 -21.27 1.41
C ILE A 438 1.65 -22.04 0.14
N MET A 439 1.60 -23.37 0.22
CA MET A 439 1.91 -24.28 -0.88
C MET A 439 0.70 -24.50 -1.79
N LYS A 440 0.95 -24.54 -3.11
CA LYS A 440 -0.09 -24.78 -4.12
C LYS A 440 -0.79 -26.11 -3.92
N GLU A 441 -0.01 -27.14 -3.61
CA GLU A 441 -0.46 -28.52 -3.45
C GLU A 441 -1.47 -28.62 -2.31
N ARG A 442 -1.15 -28.01 -1.16
CA ARG A 442 -2.04 -27.95 0.01
C ARG A 442 -3.31 -27.14 -0.27
N VAL A 443 -3.22 -26.04 -1.03
CA VAL A 443 -4.42 -25.29 -1.44
C VAL A 443 -5.33 -26.10 -2.35
N ASN A 444 -4.77 -26.86 -3.29
CA ASN A 444 -5.59 -27.73 -4.15
C ASN A 444 -6.20 -28.90 -3.35
N GLU A 445 -5.46 -29.47 -2.40
CA GLU A 445 -5.94 -30.49 -1.47
C GLU A 445 -7.17 -29.99 -0.69
N MET A 446 -7.09 -28.80 -0.09
CA MET A 446 -8.20 -28.17 0.63
C MET A 446 -9.46 -27.97 -0.23
N VAL A 447 -9.30 -27.71 -1.53
CA VAL A 447 -10.42 -27.53 -2.47
C VAL A 447 -11.02 -28.87 -2.91
N SER A 448 -10.20 -29.93 -2.98
CA SER A 448 -10.63 -31.25 -3.43
C SER A 448 -11.37 -32.07 -2.37
N ILE A 449 -11.21 -31.74 -1.09
CA ILE A 449 -11.84 -32.46 0.03
C ILE A 449 -13.33 -32.17 0.05
N GLU A 450 -14.14 -33.22 -0.07
CA GLU A 450 -15.59 -33.15 0.07
C GLU A 450 -16.01 -33.27 1.56
N ASP A 451 -17.29 -33.03 1.86
CA ASP A 451 -17.78 -32.97 3.26
C ASP A 451 -17.67 -34.32 4.00
N ASP A 452 -17.77 -35.44 3.27
CA ASP A 452 -17.76 -36.80 3.83
C ASP A 452 -16.34 -37.37 4.03
N ASP A 453 -15.30 -36.71 3.52
CA ASP A 453 -13.93 -37.21 3.57
C ASP A 453 -13.32 -37.06 4.97
N MET A 454 -12.41 -37.97 5.35
CA MET A 454 -11.64 -37.85 6.59
C MET A 454 -10.53 -36.79 6.41
N ILE A 455 -10.40 -35.88 7.38
CA ILE A 455 -9.31 -34.88 7.37
C ILE A 455 -8.10 -35.46 8.07
N ASP A 456 -6.94 -35.28 7.45
CA ASP A 456 -5.66 -35.54 8.08
C ASP A 456 -5.34 -34.45 9.12
N ASP A 457 -5.01 -34.84 10.36
CA ASP A 457 -4.59 -33.93 11.43
C ASP A 457 -3.37 -33.08 11.01
N GLU A 458 -2.53 -33.59 10.09
CA GLU A 458 -1.43 -32.83 9.50
C GLU A 458 -1.92 -31.62 8.71
N LEU A 459 -3.05 -31.73 8.00
CA LEU A 459 -3.61 -30.63 7.22
C LEU A 459 -4.15 -29.52 8.13
N PHE A 460 -4.81 -29.87 9.23
CA PHE A 460 -5.27 -28.88 10.21
C PHE A 460 -4.10 -28.15 10.87
N THR A 461 -3.08 -28.89 11.28
CA THR A 461 -1.85 -28.31 11.84
C THR A 461 -1.19 -27.36 10.83
N TYR A 462 -1.15 -27.75 9.55
CA TYR A 462 -0.65 -26.90 8.47
C TYR A 462 -1.49 -25.62 8.33
N ILE A 463 -2.83 -25.72 8.33
CA ILE A 463 -3.72 -24.56 8.18
C ILE A 463 -3.49 -23.56 9.33
N GLU A 464 -3.50 -24.03 10.58
CA GLU A 464 -3.29 -23.17 11.75
C GLU A 464 -1.91 -22.49 11.69
N THR A 465 -0.86 -23.24 11.35
CA THR A 465 0.52 -22.75 11.28
C THR A 465 0.71 -21.73 10.16
N VAL A 466 0.20 -22.01 8.96
CA VAL A 466 0.47 -21.19 7.76
C VAL A 466 -0.45 -19.99 7.69
N PHE A 467 -1.77 -20.18 7.86
CA PHE A 467 -2.73 -19.08 7.77
C PHE A 467 -2.76 -18.21 9.02
N GLY A 468 -2.26 -18.72 10.15
CA GLY A 468 -2.14 -17.99 11.42
C GLY A 468 -0.88 -17.12 11.54
N SER A 469 0.03 -17.18 10.56
CA SER A 469 1.30 -16.44 10.59
C SER A 469 1.42 -15.38 9.50
N MET A 470 1.69 -14.15 9.93
CA MET A 470 2.00 -13.03 9.03
C MET A 470 3.26 -13.28 8.18
N SER A 471 4.25 -13.99 8.73
CA SER A 471 5.51 -14.30 8.03
C SER A 471 5.29 -15.30 6.89
N CYS A 472 4.44 -16.31 7.11
CA CYS A 472 4.02 -17.26 6.08
C CYS A 472 3.30 -16.56 4.92
N TRP A 473 2.34 -15.70 5.23
CA TRP A 473 1.64 -14.87 4.22
C TRP A 473 2.62 -14.04 3.40
N ASN A 474 3.52 -13.30 4.07
CA ASN A 474 4.51 -12.44 3.42
C ASN A 474 5.44 -13.25 2.49
N ARG A 475 5.85 -14.45 2.90
CA ARG A 475 6.77 -15.30 2.15
C ARG A 475 6.16 -15.94 0.90
N SER A 476 4.85 -16.16 0.88
CA SER A 476 4.22 -17.08 -0.08
C SER A 476 4.25 -16.63 -1.54
N PHE A 477 4.25 -15.32 -1.78
CA PHE A 477 4.04 -14.76 -3.12
C PHE A 477 5.17 -13.82 -3.55
N LEU A 478 6.40 -14.06 -3.10
CA LEU A 478 7.53 -13.20 -3.41
C LEU A 478 8.03 -13.40 -4.85
N ILE A 479 8.27 -12.29 -5.55
CA ILE A 479 9.06 -12.27 -6.80
C ILE A 479 10.53 -12.14 -6.39
N GLY A 480 11.46 -12.67 -7.20
CA GLY A 480 12.90 -12.61 -6.91
C GLY A 480 13.47 -11.20 -6.70
N GLU A 481 12.73 -10.15 -7.09
CA GLU A 481 13.01 -8.75 -6.75
C GLU A 481 12.35 -8.41 -5.40
N GLY A 482 13.14 -8.02 -4.39
CA GLY A 482 12.60 -7.67 -3.07
C GLY A 482 11.77 -6.37 -3.06
N ALA A 483 11.13 -6.06 -1.92
CA ALA A 483 10.19 -4.93 -1.83
C ALA A 483 10.89 -3.62 -1.52
N ASP A 484 10.82 -2.64 -2.42
CA ASP A 484 11.36 -1.29 -2.29
C ASP A 484 10.27 -0.21 -2.12
N LYS A 485 10.65 1.07 -2.24
CA LYS A 485 9.72 2.21 -2.11
C LYS A 485 8.61 2.22 -3.20
N HIS A 486 8.89 1.69 -4.38
CA HIS A 486 8.04 1.74 -5.57
C HIS A 486 7.38 0.39 -5.90
N SER A 487 8.01 -0.72 -5.51
CA SER A 487 7.57 -2.09 -5.74
C SER A 487 7.51 -2.84 -4.41
N HIS A 488 6.31 -3.14 -3.93
CA HIS A 488 5.82 -4.50 -3.99
C HIS A 488 6.71 -5.70 -3.61
N GLY A 489 7.41 -6.21 -4.62
CA GLY A 489 8.04 -7.53 -4.63
C GLY A 489 7.06 -8.72 -4.52
N LEU A 490 5.79 -8.58 -4.91
CA LEU A 490 4.79 -9.67 -4.86
C LEU A 490 4.30 -10.07 -6.24
N ASP A 491 4.07 -11.36 -6.45
CA ASP A 491 3.29 -11.90 -7.56
C ASP A 491 1.80 -11.78 -7.21
N TYR A 492 1.25 -10.62 -7.57
CA TYR A 492 -0.15 -10.29 -7.30
C TYR A 492 -1.12 -11.27 -7.96
N ARG A 493 -0.83 -11.73 -9.18
CA ARG A 493 -1.72 -12.65 -9.92
C ARG A 493 -1.76 -14.02 -9.27
N LEU A 494 -0.60 -14.51 -8.81
CA LEU A 494 -0.54 -15.77 -8.08
C LEU A 494 -1.27 -15.69 -6.74
N ALA A 495 -1.12 -14.58 -6.01
CA ALA A 495 -1.84 -14.33 -4.77
C ALA A 495 -3.36 -14.35 -4.99
N GLU A 496 -3.84 -13.63 -6.01
CA GLU A 496 -5.26 -13.60 -6.40
C GLU A 496 -5.78 -15.00 -6.75
N GLU A 497 -5.04 -15.77 -7.56
CA GLU A 497 -5.40 -17.15 -7.92
C GLU A 497 -5.61 -18.02 -6.66
N TYR A 498 -4.70 -17.94 -5.69
CA TYR A 498 -4.73 -18.78 -4.50
C TYR A 498 -5.88 -18.37 -3.58
N THR A 499 -6.09 -17.07 -3.37
CA THR A 499 -7.21 -16.58 -2.57
C THR A 499 -8.56 -16.87 -3.22
N ALA A 500 -8.65 -16.85 -4.55
CA ALA A 500 -9.84 -17.24 -5.28
C ALA A 500 -10.13 -18.74 -5.13
N LYS A 501 -9.10 -19.60 -5.12
CA LYS A 501 -9.24 -21.03 -4.84
C LYS A 501 -9.69 -21.29 -3.40
N LEU A 502 -9.13 -20.59 -2.42
CA LEU A 502 -9.57 -20.69 -1.02
C LEU A 502 -11.06 -20.33 -0.85
N GLY A 503 -11.57 -19.37 -1.63
CA GLY A 503 -13.00 -19.06 -1.66
C GLY A 503 -13.91 -20.17 -2.22
N ARG A 504 -13.34 -21.20 -2.87
CA ARG A 504 -14.07 -22.35 -3.44
C ARG A 504 -14.05 -23.60 -2.54
N VAL A 505 -13.37 -23.54 -1.39
CA VAL A 505 -13.38 -24.65 -0.43
C VAL A 505 -14.83 -24.90 0.00
N HIS A 506 -15.30 -26.13 -0.16
CA HIS A 506 -16.69 -26.48 0.15
C HIS A 506 -16.90 -26.68 1.65
N ARG A 507 -15.95 -27.38 2.29
CA ARG A 507 -16.04 -27.85 3.67
C ARG A 507 -15.98 -26.77 4.72
N GLU A 508 -16.95 -26.78 5.65
CA GLU A 508 -17.11 -25.71 6.64
C GLU A 508 -16.03 -25.70 7.72
N SER A 509 -15.58 -26.87 8.21
CA SER A 509 -14.53 -26.95 9.23
C SER A 509 -13.20 -26.32 8.79
N ILE A 510 -12.84 -26.48 7.51
CA ILE A 510 -11.64 -25.86 6.93
C ILE A 510 -11.85 -24.35 6.84
N LYS A 511 -13.02 -23.87 6.40
CA LYS A 511 -13.32 -22.43 6.34
C LYS A 511 -13.27 -21.78 7.72
N GLU A 512 -13.83 -22.40 8.75
CA GLU A 512 -13.80 -21.90 10.13
C GLU A 512 -12.37 -21.81 10.67
N MET A 513 -11.53 -22.82 10.37
CA MET A 513 -10.13 -22.81 10.78
C MET A 513 -9.31 -21.74 10.04
N VAL A 514 -9.50 -21.59 8.72
CA VAL A 514 -8.86 -20.51 7.96
C VAL A 514 -9.34 -19.15 8.47
N TYR A 515 -10.64 -18.98 8.72
CA TYR A 515 -11.22 -17.74 9.24
C TYR A 515 -10.63 -17.35 10.60
N SER A 516 -10.62 -18.27 11.57
CA SER A 516 -10.03 -18.03 12.90
C SER A 516 -8.53 -17.71 12.83
N SER A 517 -7.80 -18.38 11.93
CA SER A 517 -6.38 -18.11 11.68
C SER A 517 -6.16 -16.70 11.10
N VAL A 518 -6.96 -16.30 10.10
CA VAL A 518 -6.90 -14.96 9.49
C VAL A 518 -7.27 -13.87 10.50
N MET A 519 -8.27 -14.10 11.36
CA MET A 519 -8.61 -13.17 12.45
C MET A 519 -7.41 -12.93 13.38
N SER A 520 -6.64 -13.96 13.69
CA SER A 520 -5.41 -13.83 14.48
C SER A 520 -4.39 -12.94 13.77
N VAL A 521 -4.13 -13.18 12.48
CA VAL A 521 -3.18 -12.38 11.69
C VAL A 521 -3.61 -10.92 11.57
N VAL A 522 -4.89 -10.66 11.33
CA VAL A 522 -5.41 -9.29 11.23
C VAL A 522 -5.23 -8.51 12.54
N LYS A 523 -5.34 -9.17 13.70
CA LYS A 523 -5.02 -8.55 15.00
C LYS A 523 -3.51 -8.27 15.15
N GLN A 524 -2.64 -9.14 14.62
CA GLN A 524 -1.19 -8.95 14.65
C GLN A 524 -0.73 -7.73 13.83
N LEU A 525 -1.49 -7.28 12.82
CA LEU A 525 -1.16 -6.08 12.02
C LEU A 525 -1.06 -4.79 12.85
N SER A 526 -1.67 -4.75 14.04
CA SER A 526 -1.58 -3.60 14.94
C SER A 526 -0.20 -3.47 15.61
N THR A 527 0.66 -4.48 15.48
CA THR A 527 2.02 -4.45 16.03
C THR A 527 2.95 -3.56 15.20
N PRO A 528 3.92 -2.86 15.82
CA PRO A 528 4.86 -2.02 15.09
C PRO A 528 5.74 -2.86 14.14
N LEU A 529 5.56 -2.67 12.83
CA LEU A 529 6.29 -3.39 11.79
C LEU A 529 7.77 -2.98 11.79
N LEU A 530 8.71 -3.91 11.65
CA LEU A 530 10.13 -3.56 11.51
C LEU A 530 10.45 -3.04 10.11
N SER A 531 10.07 -3.79 9.08
CA SER A 531 10.45 -3.56 7.69
C SER A 531 9.28 -3.12 6.83
N ILE A 532 9.57 -2.43 5.72
CA ILE A 532 8.58 -2.17 4.67
C ILE A 532 8.06 -3.49 4.05
N GLU A 533 8.84 -4.58 4.13
CA GLU A 533 8.41 -5.90 3.67
C GLU A 533 7.10 -6.36 4.31
N SER A 534 6.86 -6.04 5.58
CA SER A 534 5.64 -6.46 6.30
C SER A 534 4.39 -5.75 5.78
N LEU A 535 4.53 -4.65 5.02
CA LEU A 535 3.40 -3.99 4.37
C LEU A 535 2.72 -4.87 3.31
N ARG A 536 3.40 -5.90 2.80
CA ARG A 536 2.84 -6.86 1.84
C ARG A 536 1.58 -7.54 2.37
N CYS A 537 1.48 -7.75 3.69
CA CYS A 537 0.30 -8.34 4.31
C CYS A 537 -0.94 -7.43 4.18
N PHE A 538 -0.78 -6.11 4.07
CA PHE A 538 -1.88 -5.18 3.76
C PHE A 538 -2.37 -5.30 2.31
N VAL A 539 -1.56 -5.87 1.42
CA VAL A 539 -1.97 -6.16 0.04
C VAL A 539 -2.62 -7.53 -0.05
N LEU A 540 -2.05 -8.53 0.63
CA LEU A 540 -2.46 -9.94 0.50
C LEU A 540 -3.79 -10.24 1.21
N LEU A 541 -3.99 -9.76 2.44
CA LEU A 541 -5.15 -10.14 3.25
C LEU A 541 -6.50 -9.69 2.65
N PRO A 542 -6.64 -8.46 2.11
CA PRO A 542 -7.90 -8.03 1.50
C PRO A 542 -8.33 -8.84 0.28
N LEU A 543 -7.44 -9.62 -0.34
CA LEU A 543 -7.79 -10.51 -1.46
C LEU A 543 -8.67 -11.69 -1.03
N LEU A 544 -8.70 -12.02 0.26
CA LEU A 544 -9.56 -13.07 0.79
C LEU A 544 -11.05 -12.71 0.68
N ALA A 545 -11.89 -13.73 0.47
CA ALA A 545 -13.35 -13.56 0.39
C ALA A 545 -13.96 -13.05 1.71
N TYR A 546 -13.37 -13.39 2.86
CA TYR A 546 -13.85 -12.98 4.19
C TYR A 546 -13.93 -11.46 4.39
N PHE A 547 -13.11 -10.69 3.67
CA PHE A 547 -13.15 -9.22 3.69
C PHE A 547 -14.36 -8.63 2.96
N LEU A 548 -14.94 -9.35 1.99
CA LEU A 548 -16.13 -8.88 1.26
C LEU A 548 -17.41 -9.02 2.09
N ASP A 549 -17.43 -9.96 3.03
CA ASP A 549 -18.56 -10.18 3.92
C ASP A 549 -18.62 -9.09 5.01
N SER A 550 -19.63 -8.23 4.91
CA SER A 550 -19.85 -7.12 5.83
C SER A 550 -20.21 -7.56 7.26
N THR A 551 -20.63 -8.82 7.47
CA THR A 551 -20.93 -9.33 8.82
C THR A 551 -19.68 -9.43 9.69
N ASN A 552 -18.51 -9.59 9.08
CA ASN A 552 -17.21 -9.70 9.76
C ASN A 552 -16.61 -8.36 10.20
N MET A 553 -17.36 -7.25 10.07
CA MET A 553 -16.86 -5.88 10.25
C MET A 553 -16.10 -5.63 11.57
N LYS A 554 -16.45 -6.34 12.64
CA LYS A 554 -15.84 -6.19 13.97
C LYS A 554 -14.51 -6.95 14.09
N ASP A 555 -14.42 -8.10 13.44
CA ASP A 555 -13.32 -9.05 13.60
C ASP A 555 -12.23 -8.88 12.55
N ILE A 556 -12.59 -8.45 11.33
CA ILE A 556 -11.68 -8.34 10.19
C ILE A 556 -11.51 -6.88 9.73
N GLN A 557 -12.57 -6.23 9.26
CA GLN A 557 -12.45 -4.94 8.58
C GLN A 557 -12.02 -3.81 9.52
N LEU A 558 -12.52 -3.80 10.77
CA LEU A 558 -12.13 -2.80 11.78
C LEU A 558 -10.65 -2.91 12.18
N PRO A 559 -10.13 -4.04 12.69
CA PRO A 559 -8.73 -4.09 13.10
C PRO A 559 -7.77 -3.88 11.91
N TYR A 560 -8.13 -4.34 10.71
CA TYR A 560 -7.37 -4.04 9.49
C TYR A 560 -7.36 -2.54 9.16
N ALA A 561 -8.53 -1.86 9.20
CA ALA A 561 -8.61 -0.42 8.95
C ALA A 561 -7.76 0.38 9.94
N GLU A 562 -7.81 0.01 11.22
CA GLU A 562 -7.06 0.70 12.27
C GLU A 562 -5.56 0.47 12.15
N ALA A 563 -5.14 -0.74 11.83
CA ALA A 563 -3.73 -1.02 11.55
C ALA A 563 -3.23 -0.20 10.34
N LEU A 564 -4.04 -0.09 9.28
CA LEU A 564 -3.70 0.68 8.08
C LEU A 564 -3.61 2.19 8.37
N LEU A 565 -4.58 2.73 9.11
CA LEU A 565 -4.62 4.14 9.50
C LEU A 565 -3.55 4.48 10.56
N GLY A 566 -3.12 3.49 11.34
CA GLY A 566 -2.08 3.60 12.38
C GLY A 566 -0.65 3.43 11.87
N LEU A 567 -0.44 3.20 10.57
CA LEU A 567 0.90 3.08 9.99
C LEU A 567 1.74 4.34 10.23
N GLU A 568 3.02 4.15 10.55
CA GLU A 568 4.00 5.23 10.63
C GLU A 568 4.07 6.03 9.33
N LYS A 569 4.29 7.35 9.42
CA LYS A 569 4.25 8.28 8.26
C LYS A 569 5.06 7.80 7.05
N HIS A 570 6.26 7.27 7.27
CA HIS A 570 7.11 6.75 6.20
C HIS A 570 6.51 5.49 5.54
N LYS A 571 6.04 4.53 6.34
CA LYS A 571 5.42 3.28 5.86
C LYS A 571 4.10 3.55 5.14
N ALA A 572 3.28 4.47 5.67
CA ALA A 572 2.07 4.93 5.00
C ALA A 572 2.37 5.59 3.64
N ALA A 573 3.47 6.35 3.51
CA ALA A 573 3.89 6.93 2.25
C ALA A 573 4.34 5.86 1.24
N VAL A 574 5.10 4.85 1.68
CA VAL A 574 5.48 3.69 0.85
C VAL A 574 4.25 2.92 0.40
N PHE A 575 3.33 2.61 1.32
CA PHE A 575 2.08 1.91 0.98
C PHE A 575 1.25 2.69 -0.05
N LYS A 576 1.15 4.02 0.07
CA LYS A 576 0.50 4.87 -0.94
C LYS A 576 1.15 4.78 -2.32
N LEU A 577 2.46 4.59 -2.40
CA LEU A 577 3.16 4.39 -3.68
C LEU A 577 2.87 2.99 -4.24
N TRP A 578 2.86 1.95 -3.39
CA TRP A 578 2.49 0.61 -3.81
C TRP A 578 1.05 0.53 -4.30
N MET A 579 0.12 1.21 -3.64
CA MET A 579 -1.27 1.36 -4.10
C MET A 579 -1.35 1.90 -5.52
N LYS A 580 -0.46 2.83 -5.89
CA LYS A 580 -0.38 3.39 -7.25
C LYS A 580 0.15 2.39 -8.28
N ALA A 581 1.03 1.48 -7.87
CA ALA A 581 1.60 0.45 -8.72
C ALA A 581 0.69 -0.79 -8.87
N LEU A 582 -0.15 -1.08 -7.87
CA LEU A 582 -1.07 -2.23 -7.87
C LEU A 582 -2.17 -2.10 -8.95
N PRO A 583 -2.72 -3.21 -9.46
CA PRO A 583 -3.84 -3.19 -10.40
C PRO A 583 -5.07 -2.44 -9.87
N LEU A 584 -5.89 -1.90 -10.79
CA LEU A 584 -7.12 -1.17 -10.42
C LEU A 584 -8.09 -2.07 -9.65
N ASP A 585 -8.14 -3.36 -9.98
CA ASP A 585 -8.97 -4.37 -9.31
C ASP A 585 -8.77 -4.41 -7.80
N PHE A 586 -7.53 -4.22 -7.33
CA PHE A 586 -7.24 -4.15 -5.89
C PHE A 586 -7.90 -2.94 -5.22
N THR A 587 -7.83 -1.78 -5.88
CA THR A 587 -8.39 -0.53 -5.36
C THR A 587 -9.92 -0.59 -5.37
N SER A 588 -10.52 -1.09 -6.45
CA SER A 588 -11.97 -1.32 -6.56
C SER A 588 -12.46 -2.36 -5.54
N ARG A 589 -11.64 -3.37 -5.23
CA ARG A 589 -11.95 -4.34 -4.16
C ARG A 589 -11.98 -3.69 -2.79
N LEU A 590 -10.96 -2.92 -2.41
CA LEU A 590 -10.96 -2.19 -1.13
C LEU A 590 -12.13 -1.19 -1.03
N LEU A 591 -12.44 -0.50 -2.13
CA LEU A 591 -13.60 0.38 -2.21
C LEU A 591 -14.90 -0.40 -1.94
N THR A 592 -15.08 -1.56 -2.59
CA THR A 592 -16.26 -2.43 -2.40
C THR A 592 -16.39 -2.93 -0.96
N ILE A 593 -15.28 -3.36 -0.35
CA ILE A 593 -15.23 -3.83 1.05
C ILE A 593 -15.76 -2.77 2.01
N TYR A 594 -15.27 -1.53 1.91
CA TYR A 594 -15.68 -0.49 2.86
C TYR A 594 -17.03 0.15 2.52
N LYS A 595 -17.44 0.18 1.25
CA LYS A 595 -18.81 0.54 0.87
C LYS A 595 -19.83 -0.45 1.45
N SER A 596 -19.57 -1.76 1.34
CA SER A 596 -20.50 -2.78 1.87
C SER A 596 -20.62 -2.69 3.40
N VAL A 597 -19.52 -2.42 4.12
CA VAL A 597 -19.54 -2.17 5.57
C VAL A 597 -20.39 -0.95 5.93
N ILE A 598 -20.24 0.17 5.22
CA ILE A 598 -21.05 1.37 5.45
C ILE A 598 -22.52 1.06 5.22
N ILE A 599 -22.88 0.46 4.08
CA ILE A 599 -24.26 0.11 3.74
C ILE A 599 -24.87 -0.83 4.79
N HIS A 600 -24.10 -1.82 5.25
CA HIS A 600 -24.55 -2.75 6.30
C HIS A 600 -24.86 -2.02 7.62
N ILE A 601 -24.02 -1.07 8.04
CA ILE A 601 -24.27 -0.25 9.23
C ILE A 601 -25.51 0.63 9.03
N LEU A 602 -25.68 1.24 7.85
CA LEU A 602 -26.84 2.09 7.54
C LEU A 602 -28.16 1.32 7.58
N ASN A 603 -28.17 0.08 7.09
CA ASN A 603 -29.36 -0.78 7.13
C ASN A 603 -29.72 -1.20 8.56
N ASN A 604 -28.73 -1.37 9.43
CA ASN A 604 -28.93 -1.78 10.83
C ASN A 604 -29.14 -0.61 11.81
N ALA A 605 -28.92 0.63 11.37
CA ALA A 605 -28.98 1.83 12.22
C ALA A 605 -30.36 2.05 12.91
N GLN A 606 -31.43 1.44 12.42
CA GLN A 606 -32.76 1.50 13.04
C GLN A 606 -32.86 0.72 14.37
N HIS A 607 -31.89 -0.15 14.68
CA HIS A 607 -31.98 -1.12 15.79
C HIS A 607 -30.98 -0.88 16.95
N SER A 608 -30.50 0.35 17.14
CA SER A 608 -29.51 0.82 18.14
C SER A 608 -28.05 0.82 17.62
N GLN A 609 -27.39 1.97 17.75
CA GLN A 609 -26.04 2.21 17.26
C GLN A 609 -25.05 1.99 18.40
N THR A 610 -24.23 0.95 18.32
CA THR A 610 -23.22 0.69 19.36
C THR A 610 -21.97 1.57 19.14
N ASP A 611 -21.20 1.83 20.20
CA ASP A 611 -19.91 2.55 20.10
C ASP A 611 -18.95 1.87 19.11
N VAL A 612 -19.04 0.55 18.99
CA VAL A 612 -18.27 -0.25 18.03
C VAL A 612 -18.68 0.10 16.60
N ASP A 613 -19.97 0.18 16.30
CA ASP A 613 -20.46 0.51 14.94
C ASP A 613 -20.04 1.94 14.55
N ARG A 614 -20.04 2.88 15.50
CA ARG A 614 -19.48 4.24 15.30
C ARG A 614 -17.99 4.19 14.94
N ARG A 615 -17.20 3.37 15.65
CA ARG A 615 -15.75 3.21 15.41
C ARG A 615 -15.45 2.55 14.07
N VAL A 616 -16.23 1.52 13.68
CA VAL A 616 -16.16 0.87 12.36
C VAL A 616 -16.46 1.87 11.26
N LEU A 617 -17.57 2.62 11.38
CA LEU A 617 -17.97 3.63 10.41
C LEU A 617 -16.89 4.70 10.21
N LEU A 618 -16.35 5.25 11.30
CA LEU A 618 -15.29 6.25 11.22
C LEU A 618 -14.02 5.73 10.53
N SER A 619 -13.65 4.48 10.82
CA SER A 619 -12.46 3.84 10.23
C SER A 619 -12.67 3.57 8.74
N ALA A 620 -13.85 3.07 8.35
CA ALA A 620 -14.23 2.86 6.96
C ALA A 620 -14.19 4.17 6.16
N LEU A 621 -14.80 5.25 6.67
CA LEU A 621 -14.79 6.56 6.02
C LEU A 621 -13.36 7.11 5.83
N LYS A 622 -12.50 6.96 6.84
CA LYS A 622 -11.09 7.38 6.74
C LYS A 622 -10.30 6.58 5.72
N VAL A 623 -10.53 5.26 5.61
CA VAL A 623 -9.89 4.43 4.59
C VAL A 623 -10.37 4.82 3.19
N LEU A 624 -11.69 5.00 3.00
CA LEU A 624 -12.23 5.51 1.73
C LEU A 624 -11.66 6.87 1.35
N ASN A 625 -11.45 7.76 2.33
CA ASN A 625 -10.80 9.05 2.09
C ASN A 625 -9.34 8.89 1.66
N GLN A 626 -8.58 7.94 2.25
CA GLN A 626 -7.22 7.66 1.78
C GLN A 626 -7.20 7.10 0.34
N LEU A 627 -8.18 6.25 -0.02
CA LEU A 627 -8.32 5.75 -1.39
C LEU A 627 -8.68 6.87 -2.37
N HIS A 628 -9.57 7.78 -1.97
CA HIS A 628 -9.97 8.94 -2.76
C HIS A 628 -8.78 9.88 -3.02
N GLU A 629 -8.05 10.28 -1.98
CA GLU A 629 -6.84 11.10 -2.08
C GLU A 629 -5.74 10.42 -2.93
N GLY A 630 -5.67 9.08 -2.85
CA GLY A 630 -4.73 8.28 -3.62
C GLY A 630 -5.12 8.05 -5.09
N ASN A 631 -6.35 8.39 -5.48
CA ASN A 631 -6.89 8.16 -6.82
C ASN A 631 -6.22 9.00 -7.91
N PHE A 632 -5.61 10.13 -7.52
CA PHE A 632 -4.90 11.05 -8.40
C PHE A 632 -3.38 10.79 -8.35
N GLN A 633 -2.73 10.59 -9.51
CA GLN A 633 -1.28 10.47 -9.60
C GLN A 633 -0.61 11.86 -9.45
N GLN A 634 0.61 11.92 -8.89
CA GLN A 634 1.34 13.18 -8.79
C GLN A 634 1.67 13.69 -10.19
N GLY A 635 1.14 14.86 -10.56
CA GLY A 635 1.37 15.48 -11.86
C GLY A 635 0.46 14.99 -13.00
N SER A 636 -0.33 13.92 -12.81
CA SER A 636 -1.35 13.51 -13.78
C SER A 636 -2.72 14.03 -13.37
N ARG A 637 -3.44 14.58 -14.34
CA ARG A 637 -4.82 15.07 -14.18
C ARG A 637 -5.86 13.95 -14.35
N VAL A 638 -5.43 12.74 -14.70
CA VAL A 638 -6.30 11.59 -14.96
C VAL A 638 -6.47 10.76 -13.69
N ALA A 639 -7.72 10.63 -13.24
CA ALA A 639 -8.09 9.78 -12.12
C ALA A 639 -7.98 8.29 -12.51
N ARG A 640 -7.58 7.43 -11.57
CA ARG A 640 -7.46 5.99 -11.80
C ARG A 640 -8.82 5.27 -11.80
N LEU A 641 -9.69 5.66 -10.89
CA LEU A 641 -11.08 5.26 -10.80
C LEU A 641 -11.98 6.44 -11.13
N ALA A 642 -13.11 6.17 -11.78
CA ALA A 642 -14.12 7.17 -12.02
C ALA A 642 -14.66 7.71 -10.68
N TYR A 643 -14.96 9.00 -10.61
CA TYR A 643 -15.38 9.63 -9.35
C TYR A 643 -16.73 9.05 -8.87
N GLU A 644 -17.56 8.63 -9.81
CA GLU A 644 -18.86 8.00 -9.60
C GLU A 644 -18.78 6.65 -8.88
N GLU A 645 -17.65 5.92 -9.00
CA GLU A 645 -17.47 4.64 -8.31
C GLU A 645 -17.48 4.80 -6.79
N PHE A 646 -17.16 5.99 -6.29
CA PHE A 646 -17.16 6.29 -4.86
C PHE A 646 -18.55 6.58 -4.29
N TYR A 647 -19.57 6.83 -5.12
CA TYR A 647 -20.91 7.19 -4.65
C TYR A 647 -21.57 6.05 -3.86
N ILE A 648 -22.25 6.42 -2.77
CA ILE A 648 -23.09 5.54 -1.96
C ILE A 648 -24.50 6.17 -1.88
N PRO A 649 -25.38 5.89 -2.86
CA PRO A 649 -26.73 6.47 -2.92
C PRO A 649 -27.56 6.19 -1.65
N GLU A 650 -27.34 5.06 -0.98
CA GLU A 650 -28.03 4.66 0.24
C GLU A 650 -27.85 5.65 1.41
N ILE A 651 -26.77 6.44 1.41
CA ILE A 651 -26.57 7.51 2.39
C ILE A 651 -27.73 8.51 2.30
N ALA A 652 -28.11 8.93 1.09
CA ALA A 652 -29.16 9.91 0.88
C ALA A 652 -30.57 9.37 1.18
N GLU A 653 -30.77 8.05 1.04
CA GLU A 653 -32.04 7.40 1.33
C GLU A 653 -32.27 7.17 2.83
N LYS A 654 -31.20 6.86 3.57
CA LYS A 654 -31.29 6.40 4.97
C LYS A 654 -30.97 7.49 5.99
N ILE A 655 -30.21 8.51 5.63
CA ILE A 655 -29.77 9.58 6.54
C ILE A 655 -30.47 10.88 6.18
N ASP A 656 -30.90 11.64 7.20
CA ASP A 656 -31.35 13.01 6.98
C ASP A 656 -30.16 13.93 6.69
N ILE A 657 -29.86 14.08 5.41
CA ILE A 657 -28.80 14.92 4.85
C ILE A 657 -28.87 16.36 5.39
N ARG A 658 -30.08 16.89 5.66
CA ARG A 658 -30.25 18.25 6.18
C ARG A 658 -29.68 18.38 7.59
N SER A 659 -30.02 17.42 8.46
CA SER A 659 -29.55 17.40 9.84
C SER A 659 -28.04 17.18 9.91
N ASP A 660 -27.51 16.29 9.06
CA ASP A 660 -26.06 16.06 8.94
C ASP A 660 -25.29 17.34 8.55
N TYR A 661 -25.78 18.05 7.52
CA TYR A 661 -25.19 19.30 7.05
C TYR A 661 -25.16 20.40 8.12
N LEU A 662 -26.28 20.57 8.86
CA LEU A 662 -26.36 21.55 9.93
C LEU A 662 -25.39 21.21 11.06
N ASN A 663 -25.26 19.93 11.42
CA ASN A 663 -24.30 19.47 12.42
C ASN A 663 -22.85 19.76 11.98
N TRP A 664 -22.53 19.50 10.72
CA TRP A 664 -21.21 19.76 10.13
C TRP A 664 -20.83 21.25 10.12
N ILE A 665 -21.77 22.13 9.75
CA ILE A 665 -21.50 23.58 9.81
C ILE A 665 -21.31 24.01 11.27
N ASN A 666 -22.20 23.58 12.16
CA ASN A 666 -22.17 23.99 13.57
C ASN A 666 -20.88 23.53 14.26
N SER A 667 -20.35 22.35 13.93
CA SER A 667 -19.08 21.82 14.46
C SER A 667 -17.85 22.57 13.94
N ARG A 668 -17.93 23.23 12.77
CA ARG A 668 -16.86 24.12 12.28
C ARG A 668 -16.87 25.49 12.93
N ILE A 669 -18.07 26.00 13.28
CA ILE A 669 -18.25 27.33 13.89
C ILE A 669 -17.93 27.30 15.38
N ARG A 670 -18.35 26.25 16.09
CA ARG A 670 -18.03 26.05 17.50
C ARG A 670 -16.79 25.17 17.55
N HIS A 671 -15.66 25.66 18.07
CA HIS A 671 -14.47 24.86 18.33
C HIS A 671 -14.71 23.79 19.42
N VAL A 672 -15.60 22.84 19.17
CA VAL A 672 -15.94 21.74 20.08
C VAL A 672 -14.92 20.63 19.88
N ASP A 673 -14.51 19.99 20.98
CA ASP A 673 -13.62 18.83 20.96
C ASP A 673 -14.18 17.71 20.07
N ARG A 674 -13.35 17.26 19.11
CA ARG A 674 -13.74 16.33 18.03
C ARG A 674 -14.08 14.91 18.50
N SER A 675 -13.85 14.56 19.77
CA SER A 675 -14.08 13.20 20.28
C SER A 675 -15.56 12.88 20.51
N GLU A 676 -16.39 13.88 20.81
CA GLU A 676 -17.82 13.71 21.17
C GLU A 676 -18.79 14.17 20.08
N SER A 677 -18.31 14.79 19.00
CA SER A 677 -19.20 15.21 17.91
C SER A 677 -19.75 14.01 17.11
N PRO A 678 -21.01 14.09 16.63
CA PRO A 678 -21.56 13.09 15.71
C PRO A 678 -20.72 13.02 14.44
N ILE A 679 -20.54 11.81 13.89
CA ILE A 679 -19.85 11.62 12.61
C ILE A 679 -20.69 12.29 11.54
N SER A 680 -20.06 13.14 10.71
CA SER A 680 -20.75 13.78 9.59
C SER A 680 -20.24 13.28 8.25
N PHE A 681 -21.16 12.86 7.39
CA PHE A 681 -20.85 12.43 6.03
C PHE A 681 -20.48 13.62 5.13
N CYS A 682 -20.90 14.83 5.49
CA CYS A 682 -20.47 16.08 4.84
C CYS A 682 -18.95 16.34 4.92
N GLU A 683 -18.20 15.63 5.78
CA GLU A 683 -16.74 15.63 5.75
C GLU A 683 -16.15 14.86 4.56
N TYR A 684 -16.94 13.97 3.94
CA TYR A 684 -16.55 13.05 2.86
C TYR A 684 -17.44 13.25 1.62
N PRO A 685 -17.38 14.42 0.95
CA PRO A 685 -18.32 14.80 -0.12
C PRO A 685 -18.27 13.89 -1.35
N PHE A 686 -17.16 13.18 -1.57
CA PHE A 686 -16.99 12.24 -2.68
C PHE A 686 -17.89 10.99 -2.57
N LEU A 687 -18.51 10.75 -1.41
CA LEU A 687 -19.48 9.66 -1.22
C LEU A 687 -20.89 10.03 -1.68
N PHE A 688 -21.20 11.33 -1.81
CA PHE A 688 -22.50 11.78 -2.26
C PHE A 688 -22.57 11.84 -3.78
N ASP A 689 -23.68 11.35 -4.32
CA ASP A 689 -24.04 11.57 -5.72
C ASP A 689 -24.51 13.02 -5.96
N ALA A 690 -24.74 13.35 -7.23
CA ALA A 690 -25.14 14.69 -7.61
C ALA A 690 -26.53 15.09 -7.06
N GLN A 691 -27.42 14.11 -6.84
CA GLN A 691 -28.76 14.35 -6.27
C GLN A 691 -28.65 14.76 -4.79
N ALA A 692 -27.89 14.02 -3.99
CA ALA A 692 -27.64 14.33 -2.58
C ALA A 692 -26.96 15.69 -2.41
N LYS A 693 -25.95 16.00 -3.24
CA LYS A 693 -25.29 17.31 -3.22
C LYS A 693 -26.24 18.45 -3.59
N THR A 694 -27.17 18.22 -4.51
CA THR A 694 -28.22 19.20 -4.84
C THR A 694 -29.14 19.46 -3.65
N LEU A 695 -29.50 18.42 -2.89
CA LEU A 695 -30.26 18.57 -1.65
C LEU A 695 -29.47 19.35 -0.58
N LEU A 696 -28.16 19.11 -0.45
CA LEU A 696 -27.28 19.88 0.45
C LEU A 696 -27.26 21.37 0.07
N LEU A 697 -27.09 21.66 -1.23
CA LEU A 697 -27.13 23.04 -1.73
C LEU A 697 -28.48 23.70 -1.45
N ARG A 698 -29.60 22.99 -1.61
CA ARG A 698 -30.94 23.48 -1.26
C ARG A 698 -31.10 23.78 0.22
N CYS A 699 -30.56 22.92 1.07
CA CYS A 699 -30.55 23.17 2.51
C CYS A 699 -29.73 24.41 2.86
N ASP A 700 -28.55 24.57 2.25
CA ASP A 700 -27.72 25.75 2.48
C ASP A 700 -28.35 27.04 1.96
N ALA A 701 -28.88 27.04 0.74
CA ALA A 701 -29.57 28.19 0.17
C ALA A 701 -30.77 28.61 1.02
N THR A 702 -31.60 27.67 1.46
CA THR A 702 -32.75 27.96 2.34
C THR A 702 -32.29 28.58 3.66
N ARG A 703 -31.21 28.07 4.26
CA ARG A 703 -30.62 28.61 5.48
C ARG A 703 -30.06 30.02 5.29
N GLN A 704 -29.32 30.25 4.21
CA GLN A 704 -28.78 31.56 3.86
C GLN A 704 -29.89 32.58 3.58
N MET A 705 -30.96 32.18 2.87
CA MET A 705 -32.14 33.00 2.64
C MET A 705 -32.82 33.43 3.95
N GLN A 706 -33.03 32.49 4.87
CA GLN A 706 -33.62 32.79 6.18
C GLN A 706 -32.74 33.76 6.99
N GLY A 707 -31.42 33.56 6.98
CA GLY A 707 -30.47 34.47 7.62
C GLY A 707 -30.50 35.88 7.01
N ALA A 708 -30.52 35.98 5.68
CA ALA A 708 -30.58 37.26 4.96
C ALA A 708 -31.90 38.00 5.20
N ILE A 709 -33.03 37.29 5.28
CA ILE A 709 -34.32 37.89 5.66
C ILE A 709 -34.25 38.45 7.08
N GLN A 710 -33.73 37.68 8.04
CA GLN A 710 -33.61 38.14 9.43
C GLN A 710 -32.71 39.38 9.53
N GLU A 711 -31.57 39.38 8.85
CA GLU A 711 -30.65 40.52 8.82
C GLU A 711 -31.29 41.75 8.14
N ALA A 712 -31.98 41.56 7.02
CA ALA A 712 -32.71 42.63 6.34
C ALA A 712 -33.82 43.21 7.23
N VAL A 713 -34.57 42.36 7.94
CA VAL A 713 -35.60 42.80 8.89
C VAL A 713 -34.97 43.61 10.03
N ILE A 714 -33.85 43.16 10.60
CA ILE A 714 -33.14 43.86 11.68
C ILE A 714 -32.59 45.23 11.22
N ASN A 715 -32.06 45.31 9.99
CA ASN A 715 -31.44 46.52 9.45
C ASN A 715 -32.45 47.48 8.80
N SER A 716 -33.70 47.06 8.58
CA SER A 716 -34.77 47.85 7.98
C SER A 716 -35.54 48.72 8.98
N ASN A 717 -36.23 49.75 8.47
CA ASN A 717 -37.13 50.56 9.31
C ASN A 717 -38.35 49.72 9.76
N PRO A 718 -38.64 49.59 11.06
CA PRO A 718 -39.78 48.81 11.56
C PRO A 718 -41.14 49.19 10.96
N MET A 719 -41.31 50.46 10.56
CA MET A 719 -42.54 50.91 9.88
C MET A 719 -42.68 50.32 8.47
N LEU A 720 -41.59 50.17 7.71
CA LEU A 720 -41.65 49.56 6.38
C LEU A 720 -42.07 48.08 6.45
N TRP A 721 -41.65 47.36 7.50
CA TRP A 721 -42.05 45.95 7.72
C TRP A 721 -43.54 45.77 8.04
N LEU A 722 -44.17 46.76 8.68
CA LEU A 722 -45.60 46.72 9.01
C LEU A 722 -46.52 47.00 7.81
N PHE A 723 -46.07 47.82 6.84
CA PHE A 723 -46.90 48.25 5.71
C PHE A 723 -46.60 47.50 4.41
N ASP A 724 -45.35 47.10 4.18
CA ASP A 724 -44.95 46.32 2.99
C ASP A 724 -43.86 45.28 3.35
N PRO A 725 -44.25 44.15 3.97
CA PRO A 725 -43.30 43.11 4.34
C PRO A 725 -42.66 42.45 3.10
N ALA A 726 -43.30 42.50 1.94
CA ALA A 726 -42.82 41.87 0.72
C ALA A 726 -41.59 42.60 0.15
N GLN A 727 -41.50 43.92 0.33
CA GLN A 727 -40.34 44.70 -0.11
C GLN A 727 -39.04 44.35 0.65
N ILE A 728 -39.18 43.90 1.91
CA ILE A 728 -38.05 43.55 2.78
C ILE A 728 -37.71 42.05 2.65
N GLN A 729 -38.72 41.19 2.55
CA GLN A 729 -38.55 39.73 2.52
C GLN A 729 -37.94 39.21 1.21
N PHE A 730 -38.19 39.89 0.08
CA PHE A 730 -37.78 39.43 -1.24
C PHE A 730 -36.77 40.38 -1.90
N LEU A 731 -35.93 39.83 -2.77
CA LEU A 731 -35.22 40.60 -3.79
C LEU A 731 -36.20 40.81 -4.95
N ASN A 732 -36.79 42.00 -5.03
CA ASN A 732 -37.77 42.33 -6.05
C ASN A 732 -37.08 42.91 -7.29
N ILE A 733 -37.30 42.30 -8.45
CA ILE A 733 -36.82 42.78 -9.76
C ILE A 733 -38.03 43.16 -10.61
N ASN A 734 -38.13 44.41 -11.02
CA ASN A 734 -39.24 44.95 -11.81
C ASN A 734 -38.77 45.33 -13.21
N ILE A 735 -39.26 44.65 -14.25
CA ILE A 735 -38.67 44.73 -15.60
C ILE A 735 -39.72 44.93 -16.68
N HIS A 736 -39.36 45.62 -17.75
CA HIS A 736 -40.15 45.67 -18.98
C HIS A 736 -39.69 44.58 -19.95
N ARG A 737 -40.64 43.90 -20.61
CA ARG A 737 -40.33 42.83 -21.57
C ARG A 737 -39.44 43.29 -22.72
N ASN A 738 -39.60 44.54 -23.15
CA ASN A 738 -38.85 45.14 -24.26
C ASN A 738 -37.47 45.70 -23.85
N ASN A 739 -37.15 45.72 -22.55
CA ASN A 739 -35.92 46.33 -22.02
C ASN A 739 -35.30 45.50 -20.89
N ILE A 740 -35.37 44.17 -21.02
CA ILE A 740 -35.03 43.24 -19.93
C ILE A 740 -33.57 43.37 -19.48
N VAL A 741 -32.63 43.60 -20.40
CA VAL A 741 -31.19 43.69 -20.12
C VAL A 741 -30.87 44.93 -19.30
N ASP A 742 -31.24 46.12 -19.79
CA ASP A 742 -30.90 47.39 -19.14
C ASP A 742 -31.61 47.56 -17.79
N ASP A 743 -32.90 47.17 -17.71
CA ASP A 743 -33.65 47.23 -16.45
C ASP A 743 -33.02 46.32 -15.37
N THR A 744 -32.51 45.15 -15.78
CA THR A 744 -31.82 44.21 -14.90
C THR A 744 -30.45 44.74 -14.47
N ILE A 745 -29.66 45.31 -15.39
CA ILE A 745 -28.37 45.94 -15.10
C ILE A 745 -28.54 47.04 -14.04
N GLN A 746 -29.49 47.94 -14.24
CA GLN A 746 -29.74 49.05 -13.33
C GLN A 746 -30.15 48.59 -11.93
N GLN A 747 -30.92 47.51 -11.81
CA GLN A 747 -31.37 47.03 -10.50
C GLN A 747 -30.31 46.20 -9.78
N LEU A 748 -29.70 45.22 -10.44
CA LEU A 748 -28.79 44.30 -9.77
C LEU A 748 -27.45 44.92 -9.39
N LEU A 749 -26.95 45.93 -10.11
CA LEU A 749 -25.65 46.56 -9.80
C LEU A 749 -25.66 47.42 -8.52
N HIS A 750 -26.82 47.89 -8.06
CA HIS A 750 -26.94 48.75 -6.88
C HIS A 750 -27.18 47.98 -5.57
N HIS A 751 -27.33 46.66 -5.62
CA HIS A 751 -27.61 45.81 -4.47
C HIS A 751 -26.35 45.33 -3.72
N GLY A 752 -26.48 45.15 -2.40
CA GLY A 752 -25.43 44.59 -1.57
C GLY A 752 -25.35 43.06 -1.65
N VAL A 753 -24.25 42.46 -1.17
CA VAL A 753 -24.04 41.00 -1.21
C VAL A 753 -25.11 40.23 -0.41
N THR A 754 -25.61 40.80 0.68
CA THR A 754 -26.69 40.22 1.50
C THR A 754 -28.05 40.26 0.79
N ASP A 755 -28.27 41.24 -0.11
CA ASP A 755 -29.51 41.36 -0.85
C ASP A 755 -29.71 40.22 -1.85
N TYR A 756 -28.64 39.79 -2.53
CA TYR A 756 -28.69 38.69 -3.50
C TYR A 756 -29.06 37.34 -2.87
N LYS A 757 -28.93 37.23 -1.54
CA LYS A 757 -29.24 36.00 -0.80
C LYS A 757 -30.69 35.91 -0.37
N ARG A 758 -31.50 36.96 -0.55
CA ARG A 758 -32.95 36.93 -0.30
C ARG A 758 -33.68 36.16 -1.40
N PRO A 759 -34.85 35.57 -1.11
CA PRO A 759 -35.67 34.94 -2.14
C PRO A 759 -35.98 35.90 -3.29
N LEU A 760 -35.73 35.49 -4.53
CA LEU A 760 -35.99 36.29 -5.71
C LEU A 760 -37.49 36.35 -6.02
N LYS A 761 -37.98 37.54 -6.38
CA LYS A 761 -39.33 37.74 -6.93
C LYS A 761 -39.26 38.66 -8.14
N VAL A 762 -39.81 38.23 -9.28
CA VAL A 762 -39.75 38.99 -10.54
C VAL A 762 -41.14 39.49 -10.92
N HIS A 763 -41.24 40.75 -11.34
CA HIS A 763 -42.48 41.36 -11.83
C HIS A 763 -42.26 41.99 -13.20
N PHE A 764 -43.05 41.57 -14.19
CA PHE A 764 -43.13 42.26 -15.48
C PHE A 764 -44.11 43.44 -15.37
N ILE A 765 -43.61 44.64 -15.66
CA ILE A 765 -44.39 45.86 -15.49
C ILE A 765 -45.53 45.87 -16.52
N GLY A 766 -46.77 45.89 -16.04
CA GLY A 766 -47.98 45.86 -16.86
C GLY A 766 -48.67 44.50 -16.96
N GLU A 767 -48.17 43.47 -16.26
CA GLU A 767 -48.73 42.12 -16.27
C GLU A 767 -49.22 41.70 -14.87
N GLU A 768 -50.45 41.16 -14.77
CA GLU A 768 -50.98 40.58 -13.53
C GLU A 768 -50.58 39.10 -13.45
N ALA A 769 -49.36 38.81 -12.99
CA ALA A 769 -48.87 37.45 -12.78
C ALA A 769 -48.39 37.26 -11.33
N GLU A 770 -48.90 36.21 -10.66
CA GLU A 770 -48.35 35.76 -9.38
C GLU A 770 -47.08 34.91 -9.61
N ASP A 771 -45.94 35.37 -9.11
CA ASP A 771 -44.67 34.64 -9.19
C ASP A 771 -44.65 33.41 -8.28
N ALA A 772 -45.28 32.32 -8.74
CA ALA A 772 -45.17 30.99 -8.14
C ALA A 772 -43.92 30.20 -8.65
N GLY A 773 -42.98 30.87 -9.35
CA GLY A 773 -41.78 30.28 -9.95
C GLY A 773 -41.72 30.28 -11.48
N GLY A 774 -42.87 30.37 -12.17
CA GLY A 774 -42.90 30.41 -13.63
C GLY A 774 -42.34 31.72 -14.21
N VAL A 775 -42.67 32.85 -13.59
CA VAL A 775 -42.19 34.19 -13.98
C VAL A 775 -40.66 34.30 -13.84
N ARG A 776 -40.09 33.73 -12.76
CA ARG A 776 -38.63 33.65 -12.57
C ARG A 776 -37.94 32.84 -13.65
N LYS A 777 -38.50 31.68 -14.00
CA LYS A 777 -37.94 30.82 -15.05
C LYS A 777 -37.94 31.54 -16.39
N GLU A 778 -39.05 32.19 -16.74
CA GLU A 778 -39.16 32.99 -17.97
C GLU A 778 -38.15 34.14 -17.99
N PHE A 779 -38.02 34.89 -16.89
CA PHE A 779 -37.03 35.95 -16.74
C PHE A 779 -35.61 35.47 -17.06
N PHE A 780 -35.15 34.37 -16.45
CA PHE A 780 -33.79 33.86 -16.69
C PHE A 780 -33.59 33.41 -18.13
N LEU A 781 -34.59 32.75 -18.73
CA LEU A 781 -34.51 32.26 -20.11
C LEU A 781 -34.44 33.41 -21.12
N LEU A 782 -35.26 34.45 -20.95
CA LEU A 782 -35.24 35.63 -21.83
C LEU A 782 -33.93 36.42 -21.69
N LEU A 783 -33.53 36.71 -20.45
CA LEU A 783 -32.33 37.50 -20.17
C LEU A 783 -31.06 36.81 -20.68
N LEU A 784 -30.90 35.51 -20.42
CA LEU A 784 -29.71 34.78 -20.85
C LEU A 784 -29.69 34.56 -22.37
N ARG A 785 -30.85 34.39 -23.01
CA ARG A 785 -30.93 34.30 -24.48
C ARG A 785 -30.44 35.58 -25.15
N GLU A 786 -30.77 36.75 -24.61
CA GLU A 786 -30.34 38.03 -25.15
C GLU A 786 -28.86 38.33 -24.85
N ILE A 787 -28.41 38.15 -23.61
CA ILE A 787 -27.05 38.53 -23.19
C ILE A 787 -25.98 37.55 -23.70
N LEU A 788 -26.31 36.26 -23.85
CA LEU A 788 -25.37 35.26 -24.37
C LEU A 788 -25.32 35.22 -25.90
N ASN A 789 -26.15 36.00 -26.59
CA ASN A 789 -26.12 36.10 -28.04
C ASN A 789 -24.76 36.65 -28.50
N PRO A 790 -24.04 35.99 -29.42
CA PRO A 790 -22.78 36.48 -29.99
C PRO A 790 -22.87 37.91 -30.57
N ASP A 791 -24.04 38.33 -31.03
CA ASP A 791 -24.30 39.70 -31.54
C ASP A 791 -24.05 40.77 -30.47
N TYR A 792 -24.21 40.42 -29.19
CA TYR A 792 -23.94 41.30 -28.05
C TYR A 792 -22.44 41.53 -27.82
N GLY A 793 -21.57 40.77 -28.49
CA GLY A 793 -20.13 41.02 -28.52
C GLY A 793 -19.34 40.59 -27.28
N MET A 794 -19.98 39.93 -26.30
CA MET A 794 -19.32 39.45 -25.08
C MET A 794 -18.70 38.05 -25.22
N PHE A 795 -19.30 37.20 -26.05
CA PHE A 795 -18.91 35.80 -26.25
C PHE A 795 -18.75 35.47 -27.74
N THR A 796 -17.96 34.45 -28.02
CA THR A 796 -17.75 33.88 -29.37
C THR A 796 -18.41 32.50 -29.40
N GLN A 797 -19.21 32.23 -30.43
CA GLN A 797 -19.84 30.92 -30.63
C GLN A 797 -19.00 30.02 -31.52
N TYR A 798 -18.93 28.74 -31.16
CA TYR A 798 -18.23 27.69 -31.88
C TYR A 798 -19.25 26.78 -32.57
N PRO A 799 -19.38 26.83 -33.92
CA PRO A 799 -20.46 26.15 -34.63
C PRO A 799 -20.45 24.61 -34.51
N GLU A 800 -19.27 24.01 -34.30
CA GLU A 800 -19.15 22.55 -34.21
C GLU A 800 -19.72 21.99 -32.90
N THR A 801 -19.50 22.70 -31.78
CA THR A 801 -19.93 22.26 -30.43
C THR A 801 -21.18 22.98 -29.95
N ASN A 802 -21.61 24.04 -30.66
CA ASN A 802 -22.63 25.01 -30.23
C ASN A 802 -22.34 25.67 -28.88
N ASN A 803 -21.10 25.58 -28.38
CA ASN A 803 -20.68 26.23 -27.15
C ASN A 803 -20.25 27.68 -27.41
N ILE A 804 -20.30 28.48 -26.35
CA ILE A 804 -19.83 29.86 -26.32
C ILE A 804 -18.65 30.00 -25.35
N TRP A 805 -17.75 30.93 -25.65
CA TRP A 805 -16.63 31.27 -24.78
C TRP A 805 -16.38 32.78 -24.74
N PHE A 806 -15.68 33.25 -23.71
CA PHE A 806 -15.35 34.67 -23.54
C PHE A 806 -14.62 35.21 -24.76
N LYS A 807 -15.09 36.35 -25.30
CA LYS A 807 -14.46 36.99 -26.46
C LYS A 807 -13.15 37.66 -26.04
N GLU A 808 -12.08 37.30 -26.73
CA GLU A 808 -10.75 37.90 -26.54
C GLU A 808 -10.76 39.37 -26.99
N GLY A 809 -10.24 40.29 -26.16
CA GLY A 809 -10.10 41.72 -26.49
C GLY A 809 -11.40 42.49 -26.76
N THR A 810 -12.49 42.12 -26.10
CA THR A 810 -13.75 42.90 -26.12
C THR A 810 -13.60 44.31 -25.54
N LEU A 811 -14.41 45.26 -26.02
CA LEU A 811 -14.53 46.62 -25.47
C LEU A 811 -15.58 46.72 -24.35
N GLU A 812 -16.30 45.63 -24.07
CA GLU A 812 -17.35 45.58 -23.06
C GLU A 812 -16.82 45.75 -21.64
N ALA A 813 -17.62 46.39 -20.79
CA ALA A 813 -17.24 46.68 -19.41
C ALA A 813 -17.19 45.42 -18.54
N ALA A 814 -16.21 45.36 -17.62
CA ALA A 814 -16.10 44.28 -16.64
C ALA A 814 -17.37 44.13 -15.77
N ALA A 815 -18.10 45.23 -15.53
CA ALA A 815 -19.35 45.21 -14.77
C ALA A 815 -20.43 44.31 -15.43
N THR A 816 -20.48 44.25 -16.75
CA THR A 816 -21.45 43.42 -17.50
C THR A 816 -21.13 41.93 -17.31
N TYR A 817 -19.86 41.53 -17.35
CA TYR A 817 -19.45 40.16 -17.05
C TYR A 817 -19.78 39.77 -15.60
N SER A 818 -19.57 40.69 -14.64
CA SER A 818 -19.97 40.47 -13.25
C SER A 818 -21.48 40.29 -13.10
N LEU A 819 -22.29 41.00 -13.89
CA LEU A 819 -23.74 40.82 -13.87
C LEU A 819 -24.15 39.43 -14.34
N ILE A 820 -23.58 38.93 -15.44
CA ILE A 820 -23.85 37.58 -15.92
C ILE A 820 -23.48 36.55 -14.86
N GLY A 821 -22.35 36.75 -14.18
CA GLY A 821 -21.96 35.95 -13.02
C GLY A 821 -23.05 35.93 -11.95
N ILE A 822 -23.55 37.11 -11.55
CA ILE A 822 -24.65 37.25 -10.56
C ILE A 822 -25.91 36.53 -11.04
N VAL A 823 -26.32 36.70 -12.30
CA VAL A 823 -27.52 36.07 -12.88
C VAL A 823 -27.38 34.55 -12.88
N CYS A 824 -26.23 34.02 -13.30
CA CYS A 824 -25.94 32.58 -13.24
C CYS A 824 -25.98 32.06 -11.81
N GLY A 825 -25.41 32.80 -10.86
CA GLY A 825 -25.50 32.46 -9.43
C GLY A 825 -26.94 32.49 -8.90
N LEU A 826 -27.75 33.50 -9.27
CA LEU A 826 -29.15 33.59 -8.86
C LEU A 826 -29.97 32.42 -9.42
N ALA A 827 -29.71 31.97 -10.65
CA ALA A 827 -30.38 30.82 -11.23
C ALA A 827 -30.12 29.54 -10.42
N ILE A 828 -28.85 29.27 -10.07
CA ILE A 828 -28.46 28.12 -9.23
C ILE A 828 -29.04 28.23 -7.82
N TYR A 829 -28.91 29.39 -7.19
CA TYR A 829 -29.39 29.64 -5.83
C TYR A 829 -30.91 29.52 -5.70
N ASN A 830 -31.64 29.78 -6.79
CA ASN A 830 -33.10 29.60 -6.89
C ASN A 830 -33.52 28.27 -7.55
N PHE A 831 -32.60 27.33 -7.80
CA PHE A 831 -32.86 26.01 -8.40
C PHE A 831 -33.59 26.08 -9.74
N THR A 832 -33.28 27.09 -10.56
CA THR A 832 -33.84 27.26 -11.90
C THR A 832 -32.86 26.74 -12.94
N ILE A 833 -33.31 25.76 -13.74
CA ILE A 833 -32.51 25.21 -14.84
C ILE A 833 -32.47 26.22 -15.96
N ILE A 834 -31.27 26.50 -16.44
CA ILE A 834 -31.00 27.46 -17.50
C ILE A 834 -30.12 26.79 -18.56
N ASN A 835 -30.37 27.11 -19.83
CA ASN A 835 -29.50 26.65 -20.90
C ASN A 835 -28.25 27.54 -20.91
N LEU A 836 -27.14 27.01 -20.41
CA LEU A 836 -25.83 27.65 -20.47
C LEU A 836 -24.94 26.86 -21.44
N PRO A 837 -24.69 27.37 -22.65
CA PRO A 837 -23.86 26.69 -23.65
C PRO A 837 -22.37 26.90 -23.37
N PHE A 838 -21.92 26.75 -22.12
CA PHE A 838 -20.50 26.85 -21.76
C PHE A 838 -19.87 25.46 -21.66
N PRO A 839 -18.61 25.29 -22.07
CA PRO A 839 -17.90 24.02 -21.96
C PRO A 839 -17.56 23.69 -20.49
N LEU A 840 -17.19 22.42 -20.22
CA LEU A 840 -16.83 21.94 -18.88
C LEU A 840 -15.70 22.76 -18.23
N ALA A 841 -14.82 23.33 -19.06
CA ALA A 841 -13.75 24.24 -18.65
C ALA A 841 -14.23 25.38 -17.73
N LEU A 842 -15.40 25.97 -17.99
CA LEU A 842 -15.94 27.05 -17.15
C LEU A 842 -16.16 26.58 -15.70
N TYR A 843 -16.79 25.42 -15.55
CA TYR A 843 -17.13 24.84 -14.25
C TYR A 843 -15.90 24.38 -13.49
N LYS A 844 -14.88 23.85 -14.20
CA LYS A 844 -13.56 23.58 -13.62
C LYS A 844 -12.94 24.85 -13.05
N LYS A 845 -12.90 25.94 -13.83
CA LYS A 845 -12.36 27.23 -13.37
C LYS A 845 -13.14 27.77 -12.17
N LEU A 846 -14.49 27.72 -12.20
CA LEU A 846 -15.32 28.15 -11.07
C LEU A 846 -14.99 27.40 -9.79
N LEU A 847 -14.70 26.10 -9.85
CA LEU A 847 -14.31 25.28 -8.69
C LEU A 847 -12.83 25.38 -8.32
N GLY A 848 -12.04 26.18 -9.04
CA GLY A 848 -10.59 26.33 -8.83
C GLY A 848 -9.76 25.13 -9.32
N GLN A 849 -10.31 24.29 -10.20
CA GLN A 849 -9.58 23.19 -10.84
C GLN A 849 -8.81 23.69 -12.08
N SER A 850 -7.67 23.07 -12.38
CA SER A 850 -6.86 23.41 -13.56
C SER A 850 -7.49 22.88 -14.84
N VAL A 851 -7.49 23.70 -15.90
CA VAL A 851 -7.95 23.35 -17.25
C VAL A 851 -6.77 22.93 -18.14
N GLY A 852 -6.97 21.96 -19.05
CA GLY A 852 -5.92 21.38 -19.89
C GLY A 852 -6.31 21.19 -21.36
N LEU A 853 -5.50 20.42 -22.09
CA LEU A 853 -5.73 20.17 -23.52
C LEU A 853 -7.07 19.49 -23.79
N ASP A 854 -7.46 18.51 -22.96
CA ASP A 854 -8.76 17.83 -23.09
C ASP A 854 -9.94 18.79 -22.93
N ASP A 855 -9.80 19.85 -22.13
CA ASP A 855 -10.84 20.86 -21.93
C ASP A 855 -11.00 21.80 -23.14
N LEU A 856 -9.96 21.89 -23.98
CA LEU A 856 -10.03 22.62 -25.23
C LEU A 856 -10.89 21.89 -26.25
N ALA A 857 -11.01 20.55 -26.17
CA ALA A 857 -11.79 19.74 -27.10
C ALA A 857 -13.28 20.08 -27.07
N ASP A 858 -13.83 20.42 -25.89
CA ASP A 858 -15.23 20.82 -25.72
C ASP A 858 -15.55 22.18 -26.39
N PHE A 859 -14.53 22.94 -26.75
CA PHE A 859 -14.61 24.30 -27.27
C PHE A 859 -14.14 24.38 -28.73
N ASP A 860 -12.92 23.91 -29.03
CA ASP A 860 -12.27 23.89 -30.35
C ASP A 860 -11.65 22.51 -30.62
N PRO A 861 -12.46 21.55 -31.08
CA PRO A 861 -12.02 20.18 -31.38
C PRO A 861 -10.92 20.13 -32.44
N HIS A 862 -10.96 21.05 -33.42
CA HIS A 862 -10.02 21.10 -34.52
C HIS A 862 -8.62 21.52 -34.05
N LEU A 863 -8.51 22.61 -33.29
CA LEU A 863 -7.24 23.03 -32.68
C LEU A 863 -6.70 21.94 -31.76
N THR A 864 -7.58 21.30 -30.99
CA THR A 864 -7.18 20.24 -30.06
C THR A 864 -6.56 19.04 -30.79
N ARG A 865 -7.18 18.60 -31.90
CA ARG A 865 -6.62 17.53 -32.74
C ARG A 865 -5.25 17.91 -33.29
N ASN A 866 -5.09 19.14 -33.79
CA ASN A 866 -3.79 19.60 -34.31
C ASN A 866 -2.69 19.63 -33.24
N LEU A 867 -3.04 19.99 -32.00
CA LEU A 867 -2.09 19.97 -30.88
C LEU A 867 -1.74 18.54 -30.44
N HIS A 868 -2.70 17.62 -30.47
CA HIS A 868 -2.42 16.19 -30.27
C HIS A 868 -1.49 15.65 -31.37
N GLU A 869 -1.75 15.96 -32.63
CA GLU A 869 -0.89 15.58 -33.76
C GLU A 869 0.55 16.13 -33.60
N LEU A 870 0.70 17.36 -33.11
CA LEU A 870 2.00 17.93 -32.78
C LEU A 870 2.71 17.16 -31.63
N LEU A 871 1.98 16.81 -30.58
CA LEU A 871 2.53 16.04 -29.45
C LEU A 871 2.93 14.62 -29.85
N GLU A 872 2.15 13.96 -30.71
CA GLU A 872 2.37 12.60 -31.19
C GLU A 872 3.42 12.51 -32.31
N TYR A 873 3.80 13.62 -32.92
CA TYR A 873 4.80 13.63 -33.99
C TYR A 873 6.19 13.17 -33.49
N GLU A 874 6.69 12.06 -34.06
CA GLU A 874 7.97 11.42 -33.71
C GLU A 874 9.16 11.84 -34.61
N GLY A 875 8.92 12.62 -35.67
CA GLY A 875 9.98 13.10 -36.56
C GLY A 875 10.94 14.08 -35.87
N ASN A 876 12.21 14.09 -36.30
CA ASN A 876 13.24 15.00 -35.77
C ASN A 876 13.24 16.38 -36.46
N ASP A 877 12.32 16.59 -37.41
CA ASP A 877 12.16 17.74 -38.29
C ASP A 877 10.94 18.61 -37.93
N VAL A 878 10.53 18.60 -36.64
CA VAL A 878 9.40 19.40 -36.13
C VAL A 878 9.47 20.87 -36.55
N GLU A 879 10.68 21.46 -36.50
CA GLU A 879 10.92 22.86 -36.86
C GLU A 879 10.62 23.13 -38.35
N GLU A 880 11.01 22.21 -39.24
CA GLU A 880 10.84 22.36 -40.70
C GLU A 880 9.41 22.03 -41.13
N VAL A 881 8.76 21.07 -40.46
CA VAL A 881 7.42 20.59 -40.80
C VAL A 881 6.34 21.56 -40.33
N PHE A 882 6.43 22.01 -39.07
CA PHE A 882 5.39 22.84 -38.46
C PHE A 882 5.69 24.33 -38.56
N CYS A 883 6.97 24.73 -38.64
CA CYS A 883 7.39 26.13 -38.73
C CYS A 883 6.72 27.07 -37.69
N LEU A 884 6.51 26.57 -36.46
CA LEU A 884 5.86 27.32 -35.38
C LEU A 884 6.89 28.02 -34.50
N ASN A 885 6.52 29.19 -33.98
CA ASN A 885 7.22 29.89 -32.90
C ASN A 885 6.26 30.09 -31.71
N PHE A 886 6.75 30.59 -30.58
CA PHE A 886 5.92 30.79 -29.37
C PHE A 886 5.09 32.07 -29.46
N THR A 887 4.26 32.18 -30.50
CA THR A 887 3.38 33.34 -30.75
C THR A 887 1.97 32.91 -31.13
N VAL A 888 1.00 33.79 -30.85
CA VAL A 888 -0.39 33.64 -31.30
C VAL A 888 -0.79 34.88 -32.07
N THR A 889 -1.29 34.68 -33.30
CA THR A 889 -1.87 35.74 -34.11
C THR A 889 -3.33 36.00 -33.73
N GLN A 890 -3.62 37.26 -33.41
CA GLN A 890 -4.97 37.74 -33.13
C GLN A 890 -5.36 38.84 -34.12
N GLN A 891 -6.52 38.70 -34.75
CA GLN A 891 -7.03 39.68 -35.71
C GLN A 891 -8.03 40.61 -35.04
N PHE A 892 -7.71 41.90 -34.95
CA PHE A 892 -8.57 42.96 -34.45
C PHE A 892 -8.85 43.97 -35.56
N TYR A 893 -10.10 44.09 -36.02
CA TYR A 893 -10.55 45.16 -36.92
C TYR A 893 -9.52 45.47 -38.05
N ASP A 894 -9.22 44.44 -38.86
CA ASP A 894 -8.26 44.45 -39.99
C ASP A 894 -6.76 44.57 -39.64
N VAL A 895 -6.39 44.56 -38.35
CA VAL A 895 -5.00 44.54 -37.87
C VAL A 895 -4.68 43.18 -37.23
N THR A 896 -3.68 42.48 -37.77
CA THR A 896 -3.15 41.24 -37.19
C THR A 896 -2.04 41.58 -36.20
N ASN A 897 -2.28 41.32 -34.91
CA ASN A 897 -1.28 41.46 -33.85
C ASN A 897 -0.70 40.09 -33.50
N SER A 898 0.64 39.99 -33.45
CA SER A 898 1.36 38.82 -32.92
C SER A 898 1.54 39.00 -31.41
N ILE A 899 1.09 38.03 -30.62
CA ILE A 899 1.21 38.04 -29.16
C ILE A 899 2.17 36.92 -28.76
N PRO A 900 3.33 37.24 -28.14
CA PRO A 900 4.27 36.22 -27.69
C PRO A 900 3.74 35.49 -26.46
N LEU A 901 3.78 34.16 -26.47
CA LEU A 901 3.38 33.29 -25.36
C LEU A 901 4.39 33.30 -24.21
N LYS A 902 5.65 33.63 -24.49
CA LYS A 902 6.74 33.78 -23.52
C LYS A 902 7.70 34.89 -23.93
N PRO A 903 8.56 35.40 -23.03
CA PRO A 903 9.52 36.46 -23.37
C PRO A 903 10.41 36.07 -24.55
N GLY A 904 10.41 36.87 -25.61
CA GLY A 904 11.14 36.59 -26.86
C GLY A 904 10.53 35.48 -27.73
N GLY A 905 9.26 35.13 -27.52
CA GLY A 905 8.60 34.00 -28.20
C GLY A 905 8.59 34.08 -29.73
N ASP A 906 8.69 35.27 -30.31
CA ASP A 906 8.79 35.47 -31.76
C ASP A 906 10.04 34.81 -32.37
N ASP A 907 11.14 34.77 -31.62
CA ASP A 907 12.46 34.26 -32.04
C ASP A 907 12.71 32.80 -31.61
N ILE A 908 11.77 32.17 -30.89
CA ILE A 908 11.94 30.81 -30.34
C ILE A 908 11.13 29.82 -31.17
N PRO A 909 11.76 28.91 -31.93
CA PRO A 909 11.04 27.89 -32.68
C PRO A 909 10.53 26.75 -31.78
N VAL A 910 9.45 26.11 -32.21
CA VAL A 910 8.91 24.90 -31.59
C VAL A 910 9.68 23.68 -32.08
N THR A 911 10.21 22.91 -31.15
CA THR A 911 11.14 21.79 -31.33
C THR A 911 10.62 20.56 -30.59
N THR A 912 11.19 19.38 -30.85
CA THR A 912 10.84 18.13 -30.14
C THR A 912 11.02 18.24 -28.62
N GLN A 913 11.94 19.08 -28.13
CA GLN A 913 12.20 19.24 -26.70
C GLN A 913 11.22 20.20 -26.00
N ASN A 914 10.63 21.15 -26.73
CA ASN A 914 9.78 22.20 -26.16
C ASN A 914 8.32 22.17 -26.65
N LYS A 915 7.93 21.20 -27.50
CA LYS A 915 6.55 21.07 -28.01
C LYS A 915 5.50 20.95 -26.91
N GLN A 916 5.80 20.26 -25.80
CA GLN A 916 4.90 20.19 -24.64
C GLN A 916 4.68 21.57 -23.99
N GLU A 917 5.77 22.34 -23.81
CA GLU A 917 5.72 23.69 -23.26
C GLU A 917 4.88 24.62 -24.15
N TYR A 918 5.04 24.53 -25.48
CA TYR A 918 4.25 25.30 -26.44
C TYR A 918 2.75 25.01 -26.30
N VAL A 919 2.38 23.72 -26.27
CA VAL A 919 0.98 23.30 -26.11
C VAL A 919 0.41 23.78 -24.79
N ASP A 920 1.13 23.61 -23.68
CA ASP A 920 0.68 24.04 -22.35
C ASP A 920 0.45 25.56 -22.29
N LEU A 921 1.36 26.36 -22.86
CA LEU A 921 1.24 27.83 -22.90
C LEU A 921 0.12 28.31 -23.82
N LEU A 922 -0.07 27.66 -24.98
CA LEU A 922 -1.14 27.99 -25.91
C LEU A 922 -2.53 27.68 -25.29
N VAL A 923 -2.65 26.53 -24.64
CA VAL A 923 -3.87 26.13 -23.92
C VAL A 923 -4.14 27.10 -22.76
N ASP A 924 -3.13 27.47 -21.96
CA ASP A 924 -3.30 28.47 -20.90
C ASP A 924 -3.71 29.84 -21.48
N TYR A 925 -3.11 30.27 -22.58
CA TYR A 925 -3.47 31.51 -23.24
C TYR A 925 -4.94 31.52 -23.65
N LYS A 926 -5.43 30.47 -24.33
CA LYS A 926 -6.82 30.38 -24.82
C LYS A 926 -7.85 30.23 -23.70
N LEU A 927 -7.56 29.43 -22.67
CA LEU A 927 -8.53 29.15 -21.60
C LEU A 927 -8.39 30.05 -20.36
N THR A 928 -7.29 30.78 -20.22
CA THR A 928 -6.99 31.57 -19.00
C THR A 928 -6.47 32.96 -19.31
N SER A 929 -5.27 33.11 -19.90
CA SER A 929 -4.56 34.39 -19.89
C SER A 929 -5.24 35.45 -20.78
N SER A 930 -5.77 35.07 -21.95
CA SER A 930 -6.45 35.99 -22.89
C SER A 930 -7.77 36.58 -22.36
N ILE A 931 -8.41 35.88 -21.42
CA ILE A 931 -9.76 36.21 -20.91
C ILE A 931 -9.77 36.49 -19.40
N ALA A 932 -8.59 36.66 -18.78
CA ALA A 932 -8.43 36.74 -17.33
C ALA A 932 -9.29 37.85 -16.69
N LYS A 933 -9.37 39.03 -17.32
CA LYS A 933 -10.15 40.16 -16.77
C LYS A 933 -11.66 39.89 -16.82
N GLN A 934 -12.14 39.38 -17.95
CA GLN A 934 -13.54 39.08 -18.21
C GLN A 934 -14.00 37.94 -17.30
N TYR A 935 -13.22 36.87 -17.22
CA TYR A 935 -13.48 35.72 -16.37
C TYR A 935 -13.46 36.10 -14.89
N GLN A 936 -12.48 36.91 -14.44
CA GLN A 936 -12.43 37.31 -13.03
C GLN A 936 -13.65 38.14 -12.63
N ALA A 937 -14.11 39.05 -13.48
CA ALA A 937 -15.34 39.78 -13.23
C ALA A 937 -16.57 38.85 -13.15
N PHE A 938 -16.70 37.91 -14.09
CA PHE A 938 -17.75 36.88 -14.06
C PHE A 938 -17.69 36.01 -12.79
N HIS A 939 -16.50 35.54 -12.43
CA HIS A 939 -16.23 34.74 -11.24
C HIS A 939 -16.65 35.49 -9.97
N ASP A 940 -16.23 36.75 -9.82
CA ASP A 940 -16.54 37.56 -8.65
C ASP A 940 -18.05 37.84 -8.55
N GLY A 941 -18.71 38.06 -9.68
CA GLY A 941 -20.18 38.17 -9.74
C GLY A 941 -20.89 36.89 -9.31
N PHE A 942 -20.44 35.74 -9.80
CA PHE A 942 -21.00 34.43 -9.47
C PHE A 942 -20.89 34.12 -7.97
N TYR A 943 -19.70 34.34 -7.39
CA TYR A 943 -19.42 34.06 -5.99
C TYR A 943 -20.06 35.04 -5.00
N ARG A 944 -20.55 36.21 -5.45
CA ARG A 944 -21.40 37.09 -4.62
C ARG A 944 -22.73 36.44 -4.25
N VAL A 945 -23.26 35.58 -5.12
CA VAL A 945 -24.56 34.91 -4.93
C VAL A 945 -24.36 33.48 -4.43
N CYS A 946 -23.71 32.63 -5.24
CA CYS A 946 -23.42 31.24 -4.91
C CYS A 946 -22.09 31.12 -4.13
N GLY A 947 -21.90 31.95 -3.12
CA GLY A 947 -20.73 31.89 -2.25
C GLY A 947 -20.84 30.82 -1.16
N GLY A 948 -19.75 30.14 -0.83
CA GLY A 948 -19.67 29.27 0.35
C GLY A 948 -18.81 28.02 0.16
N GLY A 949 -18.66 27.25 1.24
CA GLY A 949 -17.96 25.96 1.21
C GLY A 949 -18.72 24.86 0.47
N ILE A 950 -20.04 25.01 0.27
CA ILE A 950 -20.91 23.97 -0.30
C ILE A 950 -20.62 23.69 -1.77
N LEU A 951 -20.27 24.71 -2.58
CA LEU A 951 -19.91 24.50 -3.98
C LEU A 951 -18.65 23.65 -4.13
N LYS A 952 -17.72 23.73 -3.17
CA LYS A 952 -16.49 22.94 -3.18
C LYS A 952 -16.73 21.44 -2.97
N LEU A 953 -17.96 21.03 -2.64
CA LEU A 953 -18.34 19.62 -2.52
C LEU A 953 -18.71 18.99 -3.88
N PHE A 954 -18.95 19.81 -4.91
CA PHE A 954 -19.32 19.35 -6.26
C PHE A 954 -18.08 19.14 -7.13
N GLN A 955 -18.19 18.20 -8.06
CA GLN A 955 -17.29 18.08 -9.21
C GLN A 955 -17.78 18.97 -10.38
N PRO A 956 -16.91 19.32 -11.33
CA PRO A 956 -17.27 20.18 -12.46
C PRO A 956 -18.45 19.68 -13.28
N MET A 957 -18.50 18.36 -13.56
CA MET A 957 -19.61 17.75 -14.30
C MET A 957 -20.92 17.78 -13.50
N GLU A 958 -20.86 17.59 -12.19
CA GLU A 958 -22.04 17.68 -11.31
C GLU A 958 -22.56 19.11 -11.24
N LEU A 959 -21.66 20.09 -11.15
CA LEU A 959 -22.02 21.51 -11.17
C LEU A 959 -22.63 21.88 -12.51
N MET A 960 -22.04 21.45 -13.63
CA MET A 960 -22.61 21.65 -14.97
C MET A 960 -24.03 21.08 -15.05
N ALA A 961 -24.20 19.80 -14.69
CA ALA A 961 -25.49 19.13 -14.71
C ALA A 961 -26.54 19.78 -13.78
N LEU A 962 -26.12 20.39 -12.67
CA LEU A 962 -26.99 21.16 -11.79
C LEU A 962 -27.54 22.41 -12.49
N VAL A 963 -26.70 23.10 -13.27
CA VAL A 963 -27.10 24.34 -13.96
C VAL A 963 -27.89 24.06 -15.24
N THR A 964 -27.38 23.16 -16.08
CA THR A 964 -27.93 22.87 -17.42
C THR A 964 -29.03 21.82 -17.41
N GLY A 965 -29.17 21.05 -16.33
CA GLY A 965 -30.00 19.84 -16.29
C GLY A 965 -29.30 18.64 -16.95
N ASN A 966 -29.98 17.49 -16.94
CA ASN A 966 -29.50 16.22 -17.51
C ASN A 966 -30.41 15.69 -18.64
N GLU A 967 -29.95 14.64 -19.34
CA GLU A 967 -30.68 13.95 -20.43
C GLU A 967 -31.20 12.55 -20.02
N ASN A 968 -31.32 12.25 -18.72
CA ASN A 968 -31.71 10.92 -18.25
C ASN A 968 -33.24 10.76 -18.19
N PHE A 969 -33.86 10.61 -19.36
CA PHE A 969 -35.31 10.62 -19.48
C PHE A 969 -35.98 9.33 -18.98
N ASN A 970 -36.71 9.41 -17.86
CA ASN A 970 -37.67 8.39 -17.43
C ASN A 970 -39.12 8.83 -17.74
N TRP A 971 -39.59 8.55 -18.96
CA TRP A 971 -40.92 8.97 -19.41
C TRP A 971 -42.08 8.35 -18.62
N ALA A 972 -41.88 7.19 -17.98
CA ALA A 972 -42.90 6.57 -17.14
C ALA A 972 -43.12 7.35 -15.82
N GLU A 973 -42.06 7.94 -15.28
CA GLU A 973 -42.18 8.84 -14.13
C GLU A 973 -42.88 10.15 -14.48
N LEU A 974 -42.72 10.67 -15.70
CA LEU A 974 -43.45 11.87 -16.14
C LEU A 974 -44.96 11.63 -16.07
N GLU A 975 -45.42 10.48 -16.59
CA GLU A 975 -46.83 10.09 -16.55
C GLU A 975 -47.36 9.94 -15.12
N GLN A 976 -46.58 9.31 -14.24
CA GLN A 976 -46.98 9.09 -12.85
C GLN A 976 -47.13 10.38 -12.04
N ASN A 977 -46.32 11.40 -12.36
CA ASN A 977 -46.29 12.68 -11.63
C ASN A 977 -47.11 13.79 -12.31
N THR A 978 -47.83 13.49 -13.39
CA THR A 978 -48.68 14.47 -14.09
C THR A 978 -49.96 14.76 -13.30
N GLU A 979 -50.23 16.04 -13.09
CA GLU A 979 -51.47 16.53 -12.49
C GLU A 979 -52.50 16.86 -13.59
N TYR A 980 -53.78 16.64 -13.30
CA TYR A 980 -54.88 16.89 -14.24
C TYR A 980 -55.83 17.93 -13.67
N LYS A 981 -56.24 18.90 -14.49
CA LYS A 981 -57.16 19.99 -14.13
C LYS A 981 -58.34 20.07 -15.09
N GLY A 982 -59.45 20.65 -14.62
CA GLY A 982 -60.69 20.75 -15.39
C GLY A 982 -61.46 19.43 -15.38
N GLU A 983 -61.86 18.94 -16.55
CA GLU A 983 -62.60 17.68 -16.71
C GLU A 983 -61.69 16.45 -16.80
N TYR A 984 -60.37 16.67 -16.93
CA TYR A 984 -59.41 15.58 -17.02
C TYR A 984 -59.04 14.97 -15.68
N HIS A 985 -58.93 13.65 -15.68
CA HIS A 985 -58.40 12.81 -14.63
C HIS A 985 -57.68 11.61 -15.27
N ARG A 986 -56.90 10.86 -14.49
CA ARG A 986 -56.07 9.75 -15.00
C ARG A 986 -56.83 8.71 -15.85
N GLU A 987 -58.11 8.48 -15.54
CA GLU A 987 -58.95 7.49 -16.22
C GLU A 987 -59.71 8.04 -17.45
N HIS A 988 -59.63 9.34 -17.72
CA HIS A 988 -60.35 9.99 -18.81
C HIS A 988 -59.87 9.48 -20.19
N GLU A 989 -60.80 9.24 -21.11
CA GLU A 989 -60.51 8.60 -22.41
C GLU A 989 -59.47 9.38 -23.24
N VAL A 990 -59.59 10.70 -23.30
CA VAL A 990 -58.61 11.58 -23.98
C VAL A 990 -57.21 11.51 -23.34
N ILE A 991 -57.12 11.34 -22.02
CA ILE A 991 -55.82 11.23 -21.33
C ILE A 991 -55.16 9.88 -21.61
N LYS A 992 -55.94 8.79 -21.67
CA LYS A 992 -55.44 7.48 -22.12
C LYS A 992 -54.93 7.56 -23.57
N MET A 993 -55.71 8.18 -24.45
CA MET A 993 -55.29 8.41 -25.84
C MET A 993 -54.02 9.26 -25.92
N PHE A 994 -53.89 10.30 -25.11
CA PHE A 994 -52.70 11.14 -25.03
C PHE A 994 -51.45 10.33 -24.67
N TRP A 995 -51.48 9.55 -23.58
CA TRP A 995 -50.32 8.77 -23.15
C TRP A 995 -49.96 7.64 -24.12
N GLU A 996 -50.96 6.99 -24.74
CA GLU A 996 -50.71 6.04 -25.82
C GLU A 996 -50.03 6.68 -27.03
N VAL A 997 -50.46 7.89 -27.40
CA VAL A 997 -49.84 8.65 -28.49
C VAL A 997 -48.43 9.08 -28.12
N PHE A 998 -48.22 9.61 -26.90
CA PHE A 998 -46.95 10.09 -26.38
C PHE A 998 -45.91 8.97 -26.28
N HIS A 999 -46.27 7.81 -25.71
CA HIS A 999 -45.35 6.68 -25.60
C HIS A 999 -44.98 6.10 -26.97
N GLY A 1000 -45.88 6.22 -27.96
CA GLY A 1000 -45.66 5.88 -29.37
C GLY A 1000 -44.92 6.94 -30.20
N LEU A 1001 -44.36 7.99 -29.58
CA LEU A 1001 -43.45 8.95 -30.22
C LEU A 1001 -41.99 8.44 -30.18
N SER A 1002 -41.18 8.88 -31.15
CA SER A 1002 -39.72 8.69 -31.13
C SER A 1002 -39.07 9.52 -30.01
N THR A 1003 -37.84 9.17 -29.61
CA THR A 1003 -37.10 9.92 -28.59
C THR A 1003 -36.94 11.40 -28.95
N ASP A 1004 -36.66 11.71 -30.22
CA ASP A 1004 -36.50 13.10 -30.68
C ASP A 1004 -37.82 13.87 -30.60
N GLN A 1005 -38.95 13.23 -30.94
CA GLN A 1005 -40.28 13.84 -30.78
C GLN A 1005 -40.66 14.03 -29.31
N LYS A 1006 -40.22 13.14 -28.40
CA LYS A 1006 -40.41 13.34 -26.96
C LYS A 1006 -39.57 14.50 -26.42
N LYS A 1007 -38.34 14.67 -26.92
CA LYS A 1007 -37.50 15.85 -26.64
C LYS A 1007 -38.16 17.13 -27.16
N GLN A 1008 -38.67 17.13 -28.39
CA GLN A 1008 -39.44 18.25 -28.94
C GLN A 1008 -40.70 18.57 -28.13
N PHE A 1009 -41.41 17.55 -27.65
CA PHE A 1009 -42.54 17.75 -26.73
C PHE A 1009 -42.09 18.38 -25.41
N LEU A 1010 -40.94 17.97 -24.86
CA LEU A 1010 -40.41 18.56 -23.64
C LEU A 1010 -40.00 20.02 -23.83
N ILE A 1011 -39.42 20.37 -24.99
CA ILE A 1011 -39.16 21.77 -25.39
C ILE A 1011 -40.48 22.54 -25.48
N PHE A 1012 -41.48 21.97 -26.15
CA PHE A 1012 -42.81 22.57 -26.27
C PHE A 1012 -43.46 22.81 -24.91
N LEU A 1013 -43.32 21.87 -23.98
CA LEU A 1013 -43.93 21.93 -22.65
C LEU A 1013 -43.17 22.82 -21.66
N THR A 1014 -41.83 22.81 -21.70
CA THR A 1014 -41.00 23.36 -20.62
C THR A 1014 -40.00 24.42 -21.09
N GLY A 1015 -39.88 24.65 -22.40
CA GLY A 1015 -38.91 25.56 -23.02
C GLY A 1015 -37.50 24.98 -23.15
N THR A 1016 -37.27 23.73 -22.73
CA THR A 1016 -35.97 23.04 -22.79
C THR A 1016 -36.15 21.54 -22.99
N ASP A 1017 -35.19 20.86 -23.58
CA ASP A 1017 -35.14 19.40 -23.63
C ASP A 1017 -34.41 18.78 -22.44
N ARG A 1018 -33.95 19.60 -21.48
CA ARG A 1018 -33.21 19.19 -20.28
C ARG A 1018 -34.13 19.04 -19.08
N ILE A 1019 -33.87 18.02 -18.25
CA ILE A 1019 -34.62 17.79 -17.01
C ILE A 1019 -33.79 18.14 -15.77
N PRO A 1020 -34.44 18.42 -14.62
CA PRO A 1020 -33.73 18.62 -13.35
C PRO A 1020 -32.87 17.43 -12.97
N ILE A 1021 -31.79 17.69 -12.23
CA ILE A 1021 -30.88 16.64 -11.74
C ILE A 1021 -31.57 15.62 -10.83
N LEU A 1022 -32.69 16.01 -10.19
CA LEU A 1022 -33.58 15.15 -9.43
C LEU A 1022 -34.42 14.19 -10.31
N GLY A 1023 -34.22 14.20 -11.62
CA GLY A 1023 -34.89 13.32 -12.57
C GLY A 1023 -36.24 13.85 -13.04
N MET A 1024 -36.92 13.01 -13.83
CA MET A 1024 -38.19 13.36 -14.48
C MET A 1024 -39.32 13.61 -13.47
N LYS A 1025 -39.26 12.98 -12.29
CA LYS A 1025 -40.16 13.23 -11.16
C LYS A 1025 -40.26 14.70 -10.72
N ALA A 1026 -39.20 15.49 -10.93
CA ALA A 1026 -39.20 16.91 -10.57
C ALA A 1026 -39.93 17.80 -11.60
N VAL A 1027 -40.24 17.28 -12.79
CA VAL A 1027 -41.02 17.98 -13.81
C VAL A 1027 -42.51 17.86 -13.47
N LYS A 1028 -43.10 18.93 -12.97
CA LYS A 1028 -44.53 18.99 -12.63
C LYS A 1028 -45.37 19.38 -13.85
N MET A 1029 -45.70 18.39 -14.68
CA MET A 1029 -46.60 18.62 -15.81
C MET A 1029 -48.06 18.70 -15.33
N ILE A 1030 -48.79 19.71 -15.83
CA ILE A 1030 -50.23 19.86 -15.59
C ILE A 1030 -50.95 19.76 -16.93
N ILE A 1031 -51.94 18.87 -17.08
CA ILE A 1031 -52.80 18.82 -18.27
C ILE A 1031 -54.17 19.39 -17.93
N GLN A 1032 -54.57 20.45 -18.64
CA GLN A 1032 -55.84 21.14 -18.47
C GLN A 1032 -56.72 20.98 -19.71
N SER A 1033 -58.02 20.73 -19.50
CA SER A 1033 -59.00 20.62 -20.59
C SER A 1033 -59.40 21.97 -21.16
N THR A 1034 -59.41 22.10 -22.50
CA THR A 1034 -59.99 23.24 -23.21
C THR A 1034 -61.15 22.84 -24.13
N ASN A 1035 -62.06 23.79 -24.35
CA ASN A 1035 -63.23 23.60 -25.21
C ASN A 1035 -62.86 23.91 -26.66
N ASP A 1036 -63.38 23.10 -27.60
CA ASP A 1036 -63.18 23.13 -29.06
C ASP A 1036 -62.01 22.29 -29.60
N ASP A 1037 -62.35 21.18 -30.29
CA ASP A 1037 -61.43 20.18 -30.82
C ASP A 1037 -60.73 20.59 -32.14
N SER A 1038 -60.99 21.81 -32.64
CA SER A 1038 -60.35 22.37 -33.83
C SER A 1038 -58.99 22.99 -33.54
N PHE A 1039 -58.75 23.44 -32.30
CA PHE A 1039 -57.50 24.08 -31.88
C PHE A 1039 -56.34 23.09 -31.72
N LEU A 1040 -55.12 23.62 -31.80
CA LEU A 1040 -53.90 22.91 -31.43
C LEU A 1040 -53.78 22.86 -29.89
N PRO A 1041 -53.11 21.85 -29.33
CA PRO A 1041 -52.74 21.93 -27.92
C PRO A 1041 -51.79 23.12 -27.72
N VAL A 1042 -51.94 23.82 -26.60
CA VAL A 1042 -51.13 25.01 -26.25
C VAL A 1042 -50.37 24.70 -24.97
N ALA A 1043 -49.09 25.07 -24.92
CA ALA A 1043 -48.27 24.89 -23.73
C ALA A 1043 -47.91 26.23 -23.10
N HIS A 1044 -48.10 26.32 -21.79
CA HIS A 1044 -47.62 27.42 -20.95
C HIS A 1044 -46.30 26.97 -20.31
N THR A 1045 -45.21 27.20 -21.02
CA THR A 1045 -43.85 26.73 -20.70
C THR A 1045 -43.31 27.20 -19.35
N CYS A 1046 -43.79 28.35 -18.86
CA CYS A 1046 -43.42 28.92 -17.56
C CYS A 1046 -43.89 28.04 -16.39
N ILE A 1047 -45.07 27.43 -16.49
CA ILE A 1047 -45.68 26.57 -15.45
C ILE A 1047 -45.73 25.09 -15.85
N SER A 1048 -45.18 24.73 -17.02
CA SER A 1048 -45.22 23.36 -17.56
C SER A 1048 -46.65 22.82 -17.67
N GLN A 1049 -47.58 23.68 -18.09
CA GLN A 1049 -48.98 23.33 -18.28
C GLN A 1049 -49.29 23.12 -19.76
N LEU A 1050 -50.01 22.04 -20.07
CA LEU A 1050 -50.53 21.70 -21.38
C LEU A 1050 -52.05 21.87 -21.40
N ASP A 1051 -52.52 22.85 -22.15
CA ASP A 1051 -53.91 23.03 -22.48
C ASP A 1051 -54.25 22.11 -23.65
N LEU A 1052 -54.90 20.99 -23.33
CA LEU A 1052 -55.23 19.92 -24.27
C LEU A 1052 -56.73 19.98 -24.59
N PRO A 1053 -57.11 20.16 -25.87
CA PRO A 1053 -58.51 20.06 -26.28
C PRO A 1053 -59.08 18.65 -26.12
N VAL A 1054 -60.38 18.56 -25.87
CA VAL A 1054 -61.11 17.29 -25.80
C VAL A 1054 -61.27 16.70 -27.21
N TYR A 1055 -60.21 16.07 -27.73
CA TYR A 1055 -60.20 15.49 -29.07
C TYR A 1055 -61.12 14.27 -29.20
N SER A 1056 -61.84 14.22 -30.32
CA SER A 1056 -62.80 13.16 -30.66
C SER A 1056 -62.16 11.82 -31.07
N THR A 1057 -60.93 11.82 -31.59
CA THR A 1057 -60.21 10.59 -31.97
C THR A 1057 -58.70 10.65 -31.67
N LYS A 1058 -58.09 9.47 -31.51
CA LYS A 1058 -56.65 9.32 -31.26
C LYS A 1058 -55.80 9.83 -32.42
N GLU A 1059 -56.23 9.64 -33.66
CA GLU A 1059 -55.52 10.09 -34.86
C GLU A 1059 -55.49 11.63 -34.93
N LYS A 1060 -56.61 12.27 -34.57
CA LYS A 1060 -56.72 13.73 -34.52
C LYS A 1060 -55.81 14.30 -33.43
N LEU A 1061 -55.79 13.69 -32.24
CA LEU A 1061 -54.87 14.05 -31.16
C LEU A 1061 -53.40 13.92 -31.63
N ARG A 1062 -53.02 12.78 -32.22
CA ARG A 1062 -51.66 12.55 -32.72
C ARG A 1062 -51.25 13.57 -33.77
N TYR A 1063 -52.10 13.84 -34.75
CA TYR A 1063 -51.83 14.82 -35.81
C TYR A 1063 -51.66 16.23 -35.24
N LYS A 1064 -52.57 16.68 -34.38
CA LYS A 1064 -52.54 18.02 -33.77
C LYS A 1064 -51.38 18.19 -32.79
N LEU A 1065 -51.06 17.17 -32.00
CA LEU A 1065 -49.92 17.18 -31.09
C LEU A 1065 -48.58 17.24 -31.85
N LEU A 1066 -48.41 16.42 -32.90
CA LEU A 1066 -47.22 16.46 -33.74
C LEU A 1066 -47.07 17.81 -34.45
N GLN A 1067 -48.17 18.38 -34.93
CA GLN A 1067 -48.17 19.71 -35.52
C GLN A 1067 -47.74 20.79 -34.52
N ALA A 1068 -48.24 20.74 -33.27
CA ALA A 1068 -47.89 21.71 -32.23
C ALA A 1068 -46.41 21.64 -31.83
N ILE A 1069 -45.86 20.43 -31.62
CA ILE A 1069 -44.44 20.30 -31.22
C ILE A 1069 -43.47 20.69 -32.35
N GLN A 1070 -43.87 20.52 -33.61
CA GLN A 1070 -43.05 20.85 -34.79
C GLN A 1070 -43.07 22.33 -35.16
N GLN A 1071 -44.12 23.07 -34.80
CA GLN A 1071 -44.32 24.48 -35.14
C GLN A 1071 -44.06 25.44 -33.96
N SER A 1072 -43.34 24.98 -32.92
CA SER A 1072 -43.08 25.78 -31.73
C SER A 1072 -41.82 26.65 -31.87
N GLU A 1073 -41.99 27.96 -32.01
CA GLU A 1073 -40.90 28.95 -31.93
C GLU A 1073 -41.00 29.76 -30.62
N GLY A 1074 -40.45 29.23 -29.53
CA GLY A 1074 -40.18 29.98 -28.31
C GLY A 1074 -41.39 30.53 -27.52
N PHE A 1075 -41.12 31.33 -26.49
CA PHE A 1075 -42.12 31.95 -25.60
C PHE A 1075 -42.89 33.06 -26.33
N GLY A 1076 -43.95 32.66 -27.02
CA GLY A 1076 -44.93 33.56 -27.58
C GLY A 1076 -46.25 32.83 -27.79
N LEU A 1077 -47.32 33.35 -27.19
CA LEU A 1077 -48.66 33.17 -27.76
C LEU A 1077 -48.60 33.78 -29.17
N VAL A 1078 -48.75 32.97 -30.20
CA VAL A 1078 -49.25 33.47 -31.49
C VAL A 1078 -50.76 33.55 -31.40
#